data_AF-A0A7W8E9R6-F1
#
_entry.id   AF-A0A7W8E9R6-F1
#
_cell.length_a   1.000
_cell.length_b   1.000
_cell.length_c   1.000
_cell.angle_alpha   90.00
_cell.angle_beta   90.00
_cell.angle_gamma   90.00
#
_symmetry.space_group_name_H-M   'P 1'
#
loop_
_entity.id
_entity.type
_entity.pdbx_description
1 polymer ?
#
loop_
_entity_poly.entity_id
_entity_poly.type
_entity_poly.pdbx_seq_one_letter_code
_entity_poly.pdbx_strand_id
1 'polypeptide(L)'
;MDDAGYGQCGTFGGLIPTPTLDSLASSGLRYDRFHVTALCSPSRAALLTGRNHHAVGMGTITNLATDFPGYTGAIPKSAALLPQVLQMNGYATAAFGKWHLIPENEDTPSGPFDHWPTRQGFDEFYGFLNGETDQWFPELTSGTQPVEMIPPPGRKADFTLNEDLANHAIRWIKSEKSLAPDKPFFVYFAPGATHAPLQAPKMWIDMFRGKFDMGWDRYRELVFERQKALGVIPADAKLTPRPKEIPAWDSLTPDQKKVAARLMEVFAGFMAQTDHEVGRVIQAIRDTGQFDNTLIFFIAGDNGASLEGGLNGTANGMAAINGVPESTDDVLKLLDQLGGPTTTPHYPVGWAWAGNTPFQWGKRIGSHLGGTRDPLVVSWPKGIHDHGGIRDQFEDLTDVTPTILDAAHVPIPVEVNGVRQQRMDGISMLPTFASASAPGLRTTQYFEMLGNRAIYNDGWMAASTSGLLPWVYTNQPPPDPNSRPWELYHLSQDYSEANNVALQYPEKVAELATIFDAEAKRNNVYPLDPRFGGRQPRPEGRHFTYFTDTGHLYLSLTPAYENHSHRITAYLDIPRDGANGVLMADGSKNGGFSLFLKDGRPTYTYNYFKRRVTTLSSPQPLQPGRAKVTLEFAYDGLGSGKGANITLLVNDKPVAAGRLPETVKMAFSFEDTFDIGEDTASPVGDYESPFPFTGTIEHIDLDIEP
;
A
#
# COMPACT_ATOMS: atom_id res chain seq x y z
N MET A 1 -2.95 -5.10 8.82
CA MET A 1 -3.48 -3.82 8.27
C MET A 1 -2.34 -3.10 7.58
N ASP A 2 -2.67 -2.18 6.67
CA ASP A 2 -1.72 -1.42 5.85
C ASP A 2 -1.53 -0.02 6.43
N ASP A 3 -0.29 0.43 6.61
CA ASP A 3 0.07 1.79 7.10
C ASP A 3 -0.55 2.23 8.44
N ALA A 4 -0.99 1.29 9.27
CA ALA A 4 -1.44 1.57 10.63
C ALA A 4 -0.23 1.66 11.57
N GLY A 5 -0.16 2.71 12.39
CA GLY A 5 0.91 2.94 13.35
C GLY A 5 0.56 2.48 14.77
N TYR A 6 1.62 2.26 15.56
CA TYR A 6 1.55 1.71 16.93
C TYR A 6 0.49 2.32 17.86
N GLY A 7 0.38 3.65 17.87
CA GLY A 7 -0.49 4.43 18.73
C GLY A 7 -1.84 4.82 18.10
N GLN A 8 -2.29 4.16 17.03
CA GLN A 8 -3.59 4.44 16.41
C GLN A 8 -4.71 3.55 16.95
N CYS A 9 -4.44 2.26 17.16
CA CYS A 9 -5.43 1.30 17.65
C CYS A 9 -5.65 1.40 19.16
N GLY A 10 -6.91 1.28 19.59
CA GLY A 10 -7.31 1.31 21.01
C GLY A 10 -6.60 0.26 21.86
N THR A 11 -6.35 -0.92 21.28
CA THR A 11 -5.68 -2.06 21.94
C THR A 11 -4.27 -1.72 22.44
N PHE A 12 -3.61 -0.76 21.80
CA PHE A 12 -2.27 -0.25 22.13
C PHE A 12 -2.29 1.22 22.53
N GLY A 13 -3.40 1.67 23.13
CA GLY A 13 -3.54 2.99 23.76
C GLY A 13 -4.04 4.11 22.84
N GLY A 14 -4.18 3.86 21.54
CA GLY A 14 -4.78 4.78 20.59
C GLY A 14 -6.22 5.17 20.93
N LEU A 15 -6.77 6.12 20.18
CA LEU A 15 -8.14 6.62 20.38
C LEU A 15 -9.15 6.03 19.39
N ILE A 16 -8.71 5.25 18.40
CA ILE A 16 -9.60 4.59 17.44
C ILE A 16 -10.02 3.24 18.02
N PRO A 17 -11.32 2.99 18.23
CA PRO A 17 -11.80 1.72 18.76
C PRO A 17 -11.57 0.60 17.74
N THR A 18 -10.97 -0.49 18.21
CA THR A 18 -10.70 -1.71 17.43
C THR A 18 -11.19 -2.93 18.22
N PRO A 19 -12.53 -3.07 18.41
CA PRO A 19 -13.11 -4.09 19.28
C PRO A 19 -12.77 -5.54 18.88
N THR A 20 -12.55 -5.83 17.60
CA THR A 20 -12.10 -7.16 17.16
C THR A 20 -10.69 -7.43 17.66
N LEU A 21 -9.76 -6.49 17.43
CA LEU A 21 -8.40 -6.58 17.93
C LEU A 21 -8.36 -6.67 19.47
N ASP A 22 -9.19 -5.87 20.17
CA ASP A 22 -9.34 -5.92 21.63
C ASP A 22 -9.80 -7.30 22.11
N SER A 23 -10.78 -7.90 21.42
CA SER A 23 -11.30 -9.24 21.76
C SER A 23 -10.23 -10.32 21.57
N LEU A 24 -9.48 -10.28 20.46
CA LEU A 24 -8.38 -11.21 20.23
C LEU A 24 -7.26 -11.03 21.25
N ALA A 25 -6.92 -9.79 21.59
CA ALA A 25 -5.92 -9.49 22.61
C ALA A 25 -6.34 -9.99 24.00
N SER A 26 -7.61 -9.83 24.37
CA SER A 26 -8.13 -10.26 25.68
C SER A 26 -8.07 -11.78 25.89
N SER A 27 -8.10 -12.54 24.81
CA SER A 27 -8.01 -14.01 24.81
C SER A 27 -6.65 -14.54 24.33
N GLY A 28 -5.74 -13.64 23.97
CA GLY A 28 -4.43 -13.93 23.38
C GLY A 28 -3.32 -13.14 24.04
N LEU A 29 -2.32 -12.78 23.25
CA LEU A 29 -1.11 -12.06 23.67
C LEU A 29 -0.95 -10.77 22.88
N ARG A 30 -0.40 -9.74 23.53
CA ARG A 30 0.05 -8.50 22.89
C ARG A 30 1.56 -8.45 22.90
N TYR A 31 2.17 -8.20 21.74
CA TYR A 31 3.61 -7.97 21.61
C TYR A 31 3.85 -6.48 21.48
N ASP A 32 4.59 -5.91 22.42
CA ASP A 32 4.90 -4.47 22.43
C ASP A 32 6.24 -4.15 21.72
N ARG A 33 7.06 -5.17 21.44
CA ARG A 33 8.34 -5.04 20.73
C ARG A 33 8.41 -5.93 19.49
N PHE A 34 7.31 -5.98 18.74
CA PHE A 34 7.24 -6.60 17.43
C PHE A 34 7.65 -5.61 16.34
N HIS A 35 8.55 -6.04 15.44
CA HIS A 35 9.11 -5.19 14.41
C HIS A 35 8.73 -5.65 13.01
N VAL A 36 8.47 -4.67 12.17
CA VAL A 36 8.18 -4.77 10.74
C VAL A 36 9.27 -4.04 9.97
N THR A 37 9.24 -4.14 8.64
CA THR A 37 10.03 -3.24 7.81
C THR A 37 9.31 -1.90 7.67
N ALA A 38 10.00 -0.87 7.16
CA ALA A 38 9.40 0.45 6.97
C ALA A 38 8.63 0.63 5.65
N LEU A 39 8.31 -0.44 4.91
CA LEU A 39 7.46 -0.44 3.71
C LEU A 39 6.70 -1.77 3.52
N CYS A 40 5.60 -1.71 2.77
CA CYS A 40 4.66 -2.81 2.62
C CYS A 40 5.21 -4.06 1.91
N SER A 41 5.71 -4.01 0.66
CA SER A 41 6.24 -5.22 -0.02
C SER A 41 7.38 -5.90 0.76
N PRO A 42 8.37 -5.16 1.28
CA PRO A 42 9.44 -5.73 2.09
C PRO A 42 8.93 -6.48 3.33
N SER A 43 7.95 -5.89 4.05
CA SER A 43 7.29 -6.58 5.16
C SER A 43 6.56 -7.83 4.67
N ARG A 44 5.75 -7.75 3.61
CA ARG A 44 4.99 -8.92 3.11
C ARG A 44 5.91 -10.07 2.69
N ALA A 45 7.03 -9.75 2.05
CA ALA A 45 8.05 -10.73 1.67
C ALA A 45 8.67 -11.38 2.91
N ALA A 46 9.07 -10.58 3.90
CA ALA A 46 9.62 -11.11 5.15
C ALA A 46 8.61 -11.99 5.91
N LEU A 47 7.33 -11.61 5.91
CA LEU A 47 6.24 -12.30 6.60
C LEU A 47 6.07 -13.69 6.03
N LEU A 48 5.92 -13.76 4.70
CA LEU A 48 5.56 -14.97 3.99
C LEU A 48 6.76 -15.88 3.74
N THR A 49 8.00 -15.39 3.84
CA THR A 49 9.20 -16.23 3.62
C THR A 49 9.94 -16.58 4.91
N GLY A 50 9.70 -15.85 6.01
CA GLY A 50 10.48 -15.97 7.26
C GLY A 50 11.94 -15.53 7.13
N ARG A 51 12.24 -14.67 6.15
CA ARG A 51 13.60 -14.27 5.76
C ARG A 51 13.70 -12.77 5.60
N ASN A 52 14.91 -12.23 5.78
CA ASN A 52 15.10 -10.80 5.63
C ASN A 52 14.77 -10.36 4.20
N HIS A 53 14.08 -9.23 4.10
CA HIS A 53 13.49 -8.78 2.84
C HIS A 53 14.52 -8.55 1.71
N HIS A 54 15.73 -8.06 2.01
CA HIS A 54 16.80 -7.95 1.02
C HIS A 54 17.36 -9.32 0.59
N ALA A 55 17.40 -10.30 1.49
CA ALA A 55 17.89 -11.65 1.16
C ALA A 55 16.97 -12.39 0.18
N VAL A 56 15.76 -11.86 -0.06
CA VAL A 56 14.79 -12.37 -1.03
C VAL A 56 14.49 -11.36 -2.15
N GLY A 57 15.38 -10.39 -2.38
CA GLY A 57 15.26 -9.42 -3.48
C GLY A 57 14.24 -8.31 -3.26
N MET A 58 13.65 -8.19 -2.06
CA MET A 58 12.61 -7.23 -1.72
C MET A 58 13.14 -6.10 -0.81
N GLY A 59 14.21 -5.43 -1.22
CA GLY A 59 14.82 -4.32 -0.47
C GLY A 59 13.95 -3.06 -0.42
N THR A 60 13.03 -2.91 -1.37
CA THR A 60 12.00 -1.85 -1.40
C THR A 60 10.71 -2.39 -2.04
N ILE A 61 9.73 -1.54 -2.31
CA ILE A 61 8.51 -1.94 -3.03
C ILE A 61 8.82 -2.36 -4.46
N THR A 62 8.00 -3.24 -5.05
CA THR A 62 8.21 -3.74 -6.43
C THR A 62 8.25 -2.60 -7.45
N ASN A 63 7.47 -1.54 -7.18
CA ASN A 63 7.46 -0.27 -7.92
C ASN A 63 8.78 0.51 -7.92
N LEU A 64 9.75 0.14 -7.07
CA LEU A 64 11.05 0.81 -6.95
C LEU A 64 12.21 -0.17 -7.11
N ALA A 65 11.94 -1.32 -7.73
CA ALA A 65 12.91 -2.36 -7.99
C ALA A 65 14.09 -1.85 -8.85
N THR A 66 15.22 -2.55 -8.76
CA THR A 66 16.45 -2.28 -9.51
C THR A 66 17.17 -3.59 -9.81
N ASP A 67 18.22 -3.55 -10.63
CA ASP A 67 18.99 -4.75 -10.97
C ASP A 67 19.92 -5.24 -9.85
N PHE A 68 19.96 -4.57 -8.68
CA PHE A 68 20.78 -5.02 -7.56
C PHE A 68 20.17 -6.26 -6.89
N PRO A 69 20.98 -7.26 -6.48
CA PRO A 69 20.46 -8.55 -5.99
C PRO A 69 19.45 -8.45 -4.84
N GLY A 70 19.60 -7.47 -3.95
CA GLY A 70 18.69 -7.26 -2.83
C GLY A 70 17.42 -6.46 -3.17
N TYR A 71 17.31 -5.94 -4.39
CA TYR A 71 16.28 -4.97 -4.80
C TYR A 71 15.59 -5.34 -6.12
N THR A 72 15.64 -6.61 -6.55
CA THR A 72 15.06 -7.06 -7.82
C THR A 72 13.54 -7.00 -7.88
N GLY A 73 12.86 -6.92 -6.73
CA GLY A 73 11.41 -7.03 -6.64
C GLY A 73 10.86 -8.44 -6.92
N ALA A 74 11.75 -9.43 -7.07
CA ALA A 74 11.41 -10.79 -7.45
C ALA A 74 11.93 -11.80 -6.40
N ILE A 75 10.99 -12.47 -5.72
CA ILE A 75 11.33 -13.47 -4.69
C ILE A 75 11.91 -14.72 -5.36
N PRO A 76 13.15 -15.14 -5.04
CA PRO A 76 13.76 -16.27 -5.70
C PRO A 76 13.11 -17.60 -5.28
N LYS A 77 13.16 -18.62 -6.15
CA LYS A 77 12.66 -19.98 -5.84
C LYS A 77 13.39 -20.66 -4.66
N SER A 78 14.55 -20.14 -4.24
CA SER A 78 15.25 -20.54 -3.00
C SER A 78 14.59 -20.02 -1.72
N ALA A 79 13.54 -19.21 -1.82
CA ALA A 79 12.79 -18.65 -0.71
C ALA A 79 11.30 -18.94 -0.87
N ALA A 80 10.93 -20.23 -0.86
CA ALA A 80 9.55 -20.66 -0.91
C ALA A 80 8.72 -19.97 0.18
N LEU A 81 7.52 -19.52 -0.21
CA LEU A 81 6.57 -18.88 0.68
C LEU A 81 5.89 -19.93 1.59
N LEU A 82 5.57 -19.51 2.81
CA LEU A 82 4.81 -20.25 3.81
C LEU A 82 3.57 -20.96 3.23
N PRO A 83 2.66 -20.30 2.48
CA PRO A 83 1.53 -20.96 1.83
C PRO A 83 1.95 -22.16 0.96
N GLN A 84 3.03 -22.05 0.18
CA GLN A 84 3.51 -23.18 -0.64
C GLN A 84 3.96 -24.36 0.22
N VAL A 85 4.68 -24.07 1.31
CA VAL A 85 5.11 -25.10 2.27
C VAL A 85 3.90 -25.76 2.93
N LEU A 86 2.91 -24.99 3.39
CA LEU A 86 1.69 -25.50 4.03
C LEU A 86 0.81 -26.29 3.06
N GLN A 87 0.63 -25.79 1.83
CA GLN A 87 -0.14 -26.46 0.77
C GLN A 87 0.44 -27.85 0.47
N MET A 88 1.76 -27.95 0.33
CA MET A 88 2.47 -29.22 0.13
C MET A 88 2.41 -30.16 1.34
N ASN A 89 1.99 -29.66 2.50
CA ASN A 89 1.76 -30.41 3.73
C ASN A 89 0.27 -30.55 4.11
N GLY A 90 -0.63 -30.39 3.13
CA GLY A 90 -2.04 -30.76 3.25
C GLY A 90 -2.99 -29.64 3.69
N TYR A 91 -2.52 -28.41 3.84
CA TYR A 91 -3.39 -27.27 4.12
C TYR A 91 -4.16 -26.83 2.87
N ALA A 92 -5.37 -26.31 3.06
CA ALA A 92 -6.02 -25.44 2.08
C ALA A 92 -5.51 -24.01 2.29
N THR A 93 -5.15 -23.32 1.21
CA THR A 93 -4.50 -22.00 1.32
C THR A 93 -5.28 -20.93 0.55
N ALA A 94 -5.58 -19.80 1.20
CA ALA A 94 -6.25 -18.69 0.54
C ALA A 94 -5.64 -17.33 0.92
N ALA A 95 -5.63 -16.41 -0.04
CA ALA A 95 -5.23 -15.02 0.15
C ALA A 95 -6.36 -14.06 -0.27
N PHE A 96 -6.67 -13.08 0.57
CA PHE A 96 -7.68 -12.07 0.32
C PHE A 96 -7.11 -10.66 0.52
N GLY A 97 -7.19 -9.82 -0.50
CA GLY A 97 -6.75 -8.42 -0.48
C GLY A 97 -5.40 -8.18 -1.15
N LYS A 98 -4.61 -7.26 -0.61
CA LYS A 98 -3.37 -6.76 -1.20
C LYS A 98 -2.28 -7.82 -1.28
N TRP A 99 -1.74 -8.03 -2.47
CA TRP A 99 -0.58 -8.89 -2.69
C TRP A 99 0.74 -8.13 -2.60
N HIS A 100 1.03 -7.27 -3.58
CA HIS A 100 2.19 -6.37 -3.65
C HIS A 100 3.57 -7.06 -3.60
N LEU A 101 3.67 -8.24 -4.23
CA LEU A 101 4.90 -9.05 -4.32
C LEU A 101 5.20 -9.55 -5.75
N ILE A 102 4.47 -9.06 -6.76
CA ILE A 102 4.71 -9.39 -8.16
C ILE A 102 5.71 -8.36 -8.74
N PRO A 103 6.77 -8.81 -9.42
CA PRO A 103 7.59 -7.93 -10.24
C PRO A 103 6.72 -7.19 -11.25
N GLU A 104 6.87 -5.87 -11.37
CA GLU A 104 5.97 -5.03 -12.17
C GLU A 104 5.81 -5.47 -13.64
N ASN A 105 6.82 -6.13 -14.20
CA ASN A 105 6.81 -6.66 -15.57
C ASN A 105 6.10 -8.01 -15.71
N GLU A 106 5.73 -8.67 -14.61
CA GLU A 106 4.99 -9.93 -14.56
C GLU A 106 3.51 -9.73 -14.21
N ASP A 107 3.09 -8.49 -13.91
CA ASP A 107 1.71 -8.13 -13.55
C ASP A 107 0.78 -8.07 -14.77
N THR A 108 0.97 -8.96 -15.73
CA THR A 108 0.31 -8.95 -17.05
C THR A 108 -0.55 -10.21 -17.25
N PRO A 109 -1.70 -10.12 -17.94
CA PRO A 109 -2.49 -11.29 -18.32
C PRO A 109 -1.74 -12.26 -19.25
N SER A 110 -0.60 -11.85 -19.83
CA SER A 110 0.24 -12.72 -20.67
C SER A 110 1.20 -13.60 -19.87
N GLY A 111 1.33 -13.38 -18.56
CA GLY A 111 2.33 -14.02 -17.72
C GLY A 111 3.78 -13.55 -17.99
N PRO A 112 4.79 -14.19 -17.37
CA PRO A 112 4.69 -15.41 -16.58
C PRO A 112 3.91 -15.21 -15.28
N PHE A 113 3.25 -16.27 -14.80
CA PHE A 113 2.48 -16.23 -13.55
C PHE A 113 3.30 -16.72 -12.34
N ASP A 114 4.62 -16.86 -12.45
CA ASP A 114 5.45 -17.50 -11.44
C ASP A 114 5.34 -16.81 -10.07
N HIS A 115 5.27 -15.48 -10.01
CA HIS A 115 5.15 -14.71 -8.74
C HIS A 115 3.70 -14.40 -8.32
N TRP A 116 2.71 -14.91 -9.07
CA TRP A 116 1.30 -14.70 -8.74
C TRP A 116 0.90 -15.55 -7.53
N PRO A 117 -0.06 -15.09 -6.69
CA PRO A 117 -0.48 -15.80 -5.48
C PRO A 117 -0.78 -17.29 -5.71
N THR A 118 -1.50 -17.60 -6.79
CA THR A 118 -1.90 -18.97 -7.15
C THR A 118 -0.76 -19.89 -7.58
N ARG A 119 0.41 -19.32 -7.90
CA ARG A 119 1.66 -20.06 -8.19
C ARG A 119 2.67 -19.98 -7.05
N GLN A 120 2.37 -19.20 -6.02
CA GLN A 120 3.14 -19.05 -4.79
C GLN A 120 2.53 -19.80 -3.60
N GLY A 121 1.66 -20.77 -3.89
CA GLY A 121 1.14 -21.73 -2.91
C GLY A 121 -0.25 -21.42 -2.36
N PHE A 122 -0.97 -20.44 -2.90
CA PHE A 122 -2.38 -20.23 -2.59
C PHE A 122 -3.28 -21.01 -3.54
N ASP A 123 -4.22 -21.80 -3.00
CA ASP A 123 -5.28 -22.44 -3.78
C ASP A 123 -6.31 -21.41 -4.29
N GLU A 124 -6.56 -20.36 -3.50
CA GLU A 124 -7.49 -19.26 -3.80
C GLU A 124 -6.81 -17.90 -3.64
N PHE A 125 -7.07 -16.99 -4.58
CA PHE A 125 -6.73 -15.58 -4.44
C PHE A 125 -7.87 -14.70 -4.90
N TYR A 126 -8.21 -13.70 -4.09
CA TYR A 126 -9.09 -12.62 -4.48
C TYR A 126 -8.64 -11.29 -3.85
N GLY A 127 -8.28 -10.32 -4.67
CA GLY A 127 -7.80 -9.03 -4.18
C GLY A 127 -7.08 -8.25 -5.26
N PHE A 128 -6.15 -7.39 -4.88
CA PHE A 128 -5.44 -6.51 -5.81
C PHE A 128 -3.93 -6.75 -5.75
N LEU A 129 -3.27 -6.60 -6.89
CA LEU A 129 -1.88 -7.02 -7.07
C LEU A 129 -0.87 -5.93 -6.67
N ASN A 130 -1.22 -4.66 -6.83
CA ASN A 130 -0.35 -3.50 -6.61
C ASN A 130 -0.32 -2.97 -5.16
N GLY A 131 0.42 -1.87 -4.99
CA GLY A 131 0.67 -1.24 -3.69
C GLY A 131 -0.53 -0.54 -3.07
N GLU A 132 -1.48 -0.08 -3.86
CA GLU A 132 -2.69 0.60 -3.40
C GLU A 132 -3.83 0.44 -4.42
N THR A 133 -5.07 0.72 -3.99
CA THR A 133 -6.25 0.69 -4.87
C THR A 133 -7.37 1.58 -4.30
N ASP A 134 -8.27 2.07 -5.15
CA ASP A 134 -9.48 2.79 -4.73
C ASP A 134 -10.44 1.83 -4.00
N GLN A 135 -11.08 2.28 -2.92
CA GLN A 135 -11.93 1.42 -2.09
C GLN A 135 -13.38 1.32 -2.61
N TRP A 136 -13.75 2.17 -3.57
CA TRP A 136 -15.06 2.22 -4.23
C TRP A 136 -15.03 1.62 -5.64
N PHE A 137 -13.91 1.81 -6.34
CA PHE A 137 -13.66 1.31 -7.69
C PHE A 137 -12.32 0.55 -7.71
N PRO A 138 -12.16 -0.51 -6.90
CA PRO A 138 -10.91 -1.23 -6.80
C PRO A 138 -10.62 -2.00 -8.08
N GLU A 139 -9.33 -2.09 -8.38
CA GLU A 139 -8.81 -3.02 -9.35
C GLU A 139 -8.64 -4.40 -8.70
N LEU A 140 -9.31 -5.43 -9.22
CA LEU A 140 -9.35 -6.74 -8.57
C LEU A 140 -8.99 -7.87 -9.52
N THR A 141 -8.41 -8.91 -8.94
CA THR A 141 -8.03 -10.15 -9.58
C THR A 141 -8.57 -11.31 -8.76
N SER A 142 -9.20 -12.28 -9.44
CA SER A 142 -9.51 -13.60 -8.91
C SER A 142 -8.62 -14.64 -9.58
N GLY A 143 -7.78 -15.30 -8.79
CA GLY A 143 -6.77 -16.24 -9.30
C GLY A 143 -5.73 -15.55 -10.20
N THR A 144 -5.95 -15.61 -11.51
CA THR A 144 -5.13 -14.92 -12.53
C THR A 144 -5.98 -14.09 -13.51
N GLN A 145 -7.23 -13.78 -13.14
CA GLN A 145 -8.19 -13.10 -14.01
C GLN A 145 -8.63 -11.79 -13.37
N PRO A 146 -8.58 -10.66 -14.10
CA PRO A 146 -9.23 -9.44 -13.69
C PRO A 146 -10.72 -9.66 -13.42
N VAL A 147 -11.25 -9.02 -12.39
CA VAL A 147 -12.65 -9.06 -11.99
C VAL A 147 -13.09 -7.71 -11.44
N GLU A 148 -14.38 -7.42 -11.52
CA GLU A 148 -14.96 -6.20 -10.96
C GLU A 148 -15.58 -6.46 -9.58
N MET A 149 -15.49 -5.46 -8.69
CA MET A 149 -16.30 -5.44 -7.48
C MET A 149 -17.75 -5.10 -7.86
N ILE A 150 -18.70 -5.94 -7.45
CA ILE A 150 -20.13 -5.74 -7.73
C ILE A 150 -20.88 -5.40 -6.43
N PRO A 151 -21.23 -4.12 -6.20
CA PRO A 151 -22.04 -3.73 -5.06
C PRO A 151 -23.43 -4.39 -5.11
N PRO A 152 -23.98 -4.87 -3.98
CA PRO A 152 -25.36 -5.32 -3.92
C PRO A 152 -26.35 -4.22 -4.37
N PRO A 153 -27.53 -4.58 -4.94
CA PRO A 153 -28.52 -3.60 -5.37
C PRO A 153 -28.86 -2.59 -4.26
N GLY A 154 -28.71 -1.29 -4.56
CA GLY A 154 -28.98 -0.20 -3.62
C GLY A 154 -27.85 0.13 -2.63
N ARG A 155 -26.70 -0.58 -2.67
CA ARG A 155 -25.55 -0.39 -1.76
C ARG A 155 -24.35 0.33 -2.40
N LYS A 156 -24.46 0.84 -3.64
CA LYS A 156 -23.33 1.50 -4.35
C LYS A 156 -22.72 2.70 -3.58
N ALA A 157 -23.48 3.32 -2.68
CA ALA A 157 -23.03 4.49 -1.91
C ALA A 157 -22.32 4.16 -0.59
N ASP A 158 -22.35 2.91 -0.13
CA ASP A 158 -21.83 2.50 1.18
C ASP A 158 -21.20 1.10 1.22
N PHE A 159 -21.05 0.43 0.07
CA PHE A 159 -20.30 -0.81 -0.10
C PHE A 159 -18.89 -0.50 -0.60
N THR A 160 -17.88 -0.99 0.12
CA THR A 160 -16.47 -0.78 -0.21
C THR A 160 -15.70 -2.10 -0.21
N LEU A 161 -14.48 -2.07 -0.76
CA LEU A 161 -13.60 -3.23 -0.86
C LEU A 161 -13.43 -4.01 0.44
N ASN A 162 -13.35 -3.36 1.60
CA ASN A 162 -13.24 -4.06 2.89
C ASN A 162 -14.41 -5.02 3.16
N GLU A 163 -15.65 -4.60 2.89
CA GLU A 163 -16.84 -5.45 3.07
C GLU A 163 -16.83 -6.62 2.07
N ASP A 164 -16.37 -6.35 0.84
CA ASP A 164 -16.28 -7.33 -0.23
C ASP A 164 -15.22 -8.42 0.02
N LEU A 165 -14.00 -8.03 0.41
CA LEU A 165 -12.93 -8.95 0.80
C LEU A 165 -13.39 -9.86 1.96
N ALA A 166 -14.06 -9.29 2.97
CA ALA A 166 -14.60 -10.07 4.07
C ALA A 166 -15.68 -11.05 3.59
N ASN A 167 -16.57 -10.65 2.69
CA ASN A 167 -17.58 -11.54 2.11
C ASN A 167 -16.95 -12.75 1.40
N HIS A 168 -15.88 -12.53 0.62
CA HIS A 168 -15.17 -13.60 -0.08
C HIS A 168 -14.42 -14.52 0.87
N ALA A 169 -13.70 -13.99 1.85
CA ALA A 169 -13.04 -14.78 2.88
C ALA A 169 -14.04 -15.65 3.68
N ILE A 170 -15.17 -15.07 4.11
CA ILE A 170 -16.22 -15.79 4.85
C ILE A 170 -16.82 -16.91 3.98
N ARG A 171 -17.13 -16.62 2.71
CA ARG A 171 -17.66 -17.62 1.78
C ARG A 171 -16.68 -18.78 1.61
N TRP A 172 -15.40 -18.48 1.41
CA TRP A 172 -14.38 -19.50 1.23
C TRP A 172 -14.21 -20.36 2.48
N ILE A 173 -14.03 -19.75 3.66
CA ILE A 173 -13.87 -20.48 4.94
C ILE A 173 -15.06 -21.41 5.20
N LYS A 174 -16.29 -20.91 5.04
CA LYS A 174 -17.51 -21.72 5.27
C LYS A 174 -17.64 -22.84 4.24
N SER A 175 -17.27 -22.59 2.97
CA SER A 175 -17.33 -23.60 1.92
C SER A 175 -16.26 -24.68 2.10
N GLU A 176 -15.03 -24.29 2.39
CA GLU A 176 -13.92 -25.20 2.67
C GLU A 176 -14.30 -26.14 3.82
N LYS A 177 -14.79 -25.59 4.94
CA LYS A 177 -15.19 -26.40 6.10
C LYS A 177 -16.39 -27.29 5.86
N SER A 178 -17.28 -26.92 4.93
CA SER A 178 -18.42 -27.76 4.55
C SER A 178 -18.01 -28.94 3.66
N LEU A 179 -17.00 -28.75 2.82
CA LEU A 179 -16.55 -29.74 1.82
C LEU A 179 -15.42 -30.63 2.34
N ALA A 180 -14.56 -30.10 3.22
CA ALA A 180 -13.39 -30.78 3.78
C ALA A 180 -13.23 -30.42 5.28
N PRO A 181 -14.16 -30.87 6.15
CA PRO A 181 -14.23 -30.44 7.55
C PRO A 181 -12.91 -30.64 8.32
N ASP A 182 -12.20 -31.73 8.05
CA ASP A 182 -10.96 -32.10 8.75
C ASP A 182 -9.69 -31.51 8.13
N LYS A 183 -9.75 -30.92 6.93
CA LYS A 183 -8.58 -30.35 6.26
C LYS A 183 -8.19 -29.02 6.95
N PRO A 184 -6.95 -28.79 7.40
CA PRO A 184 -6.60 -27.51 7.99
C PRO A 184 -6.53 -26.41 6.91
N PHE A 185 -6.73 -25.15 7.29
CA PHE A 185 -6.59 -24.02 6.36
C PHE A 185 -5.58 -22.98 6.84
N PHE A 186 -5.01 -22.26 5.89
CA PHE A 186 -4.24 -21.03 6.09
C PHE A 186 -4.90 -19.91 5.28
N VAL A 187 -5.26 -18.82 5.96
CA VAL A 187 -5.85 -17.63 5.34
C VAL A 187 -4.92 -16.44 5.58
N TYR A 188 -4.46 -15.83 4.48
CA TYR A 188 -3.78 -14.55 4.49
C TYR A 188 -4.78 -13.45 4.14
N PHE A 189 -5.29 -12.73 5.16
CA PHE A 189 -6.25 -11.64 4.99
C PHE A 189 -5.54 -10.28 5.14
N ALA A 190 -5.32 -9.61 4.01
CA ALA A 190 -4.54 -8.38 3.94
C ALA A 190 -5.35 -7.25 3.26
N PRO A 191 -6.27 -6.58 3.98
CA PRO A 191 -7.04 -5.48 3.40
C PRO A 191 -6.12 -4.34 2.96
N GLY A 192 -6.55 -3.53 1.98
CA GLY A 192 -5.84 -2.31 1.58
C GLY A 192 -5.88 -1.20 2.62
N ALA A 193 -6.77 -1.33 3.61
CA ALA A 193 -6.89 -0.39 4.70
C ALA A 193 -5.75 -0.54 5.72
N THR A 194 -5.20 0.54 6.26
CA THR A 194 -5.60 1.95 6.16
C THR A 194 -4.68 2.79 5.25
N HIS A 195 -4.16 2.20 4.17
CA HIS A 195 -3.35 2.90 3.18
C HIS A 195 -4.15 4.02 2.50
N ALA A 196 -3.45 4.98 1.90
CA ALA A 196 -4.08 5.91 0.96
C ALA A 196 -4.54 5.16 -0.32
N PRO A 197 -5.56 5.66 -1.04
CA PRO A 197 -6.43 6.75 -0.66
C PRO A 197 -7.30 6.43 0.58
N LEU A 198 -7.34 7.35 1.55
CA LEU A 198 -8.11 7.14 2.77
C LEU A 198 -9.60 7.23 2.45
N GLN A 199 -10.30 6.10 2.37
CA GLN A 199 -11.68 6.05 1.90
C GLN A 199 -12.51 5.09 2.76
N ALA A 200 -13.70 5.54 3.17
CA ALA A 200 -14.62 4.75 3.96
C ALA A 200 -16.06 5.26 3.78
N PRO A 201 -17.08 4.43 4.01
CA PRO A 201 -18.45 4.90 4.00
C PRO A 201 -18.65 6.03 5.02
N LYS A 202 -19.43 7.05 4.62
CA LYS A 202 -19.65 8.27 5.40
C LYS A 202 -20.08 7.99 6.85
N MET A 203 -20.89 6.95 7.07
CA MET A 203 -21.34 6.56 8.41
C MET A 203 -20.19 6.22 9.36
N TRP A 204 -19.12 5.61 8.87
CA TRP A 204 -17.94 5.27 9.67
C TRP A 204 -17.10 6.51 9.99
N ILE A 205 -16.91 7.38 8.99
CA ILE A 205 -16.18 8.64 9.16
C ILE A 205 -16.89 9.55 10.18
N ASP A 206 -18.21 9.67 10.07
CA ASP A 206 -19.00 10.57 10.94
C ASP A 206 -19.00 10.14 12.42
N MET A 207 -18.67 8.88 12.76
CA MET A 207 -18.47 8.44 14.15
C MET A 207 -17.32 9.16 14.85
N PHE A 208 -16.42 9.79 14.09
CA PHE A 208 -15.22 10.45 14.59
C PHE A 208 -15.29 11.97 14.57
N ARG A 209 -16.41 12.56 14.13
CA ARG A 209 -16.58 14.01 14.04
C ARG A 209 -16.18 14.72 15.34
N GLY A 210 -15.20 15.62 15.24
CA GLY A 210 -14.66 16.43 16.34
C GLY A 210 -13.78 15.67 17.34
N LYS A 211 -13.55 14.36 17.17
CA LYS A 211 -12.74 13.55 18.10
C LYS A 211 -11.24 13.83 18.00
N PHE A 212 -10.82 14.53 16.95
CA PHE A 212 -9.42 14.83 16.65
C PHE A 212 -9.09 16.34 16.69
N ASP A 213 -10.03 17.18 17.15
CA ASP A 213 -9.86 18.64 17.22
C ASP A 213 -8.77 19.07 18.20
N MET A 214 -8.36 18.18 19.13
CA MET A 214 -7.24 18.44 20.04
C MET A 214 -5.89 18.54 19.31
N GLY A 215 -5.78 18.00 18.10
CA GLY A 215 -4.55 18.01 17.32
C GLY A 215 -3.53 16.94 17.70
N TRP A 216 -2.56 16.75 16.81
CA TRP A 216 -1.55 15.70 16.92
C TRP A 216 -0.65 15.81 18.15
N ASP A 217 -0.30 17.02 18.60
CA ASP A 217 0.54 17.21 19.78
C ASP A 217 -0.16 16.69 21.05
N ARG A 218 -1.42 17.11 21.27
CA ARG A 218 -2.22 16.65 22.41
C ARG A 218 -2.61 15.18 22.29
N TYR A 219 -2.86 14.70 21.07
CA TYR A 219 -3.12 13.28 20.82
C TYR A 219 -1.97 12.40 21.34
N ARG A 220 -0.71 12.76 21.04
CA ARG A 220 0.46 12.01 21.50
C ARG A 220 0.55 11.91 23.01
N GLU A 221 0.31 13.01 23.71
CA GLU A 221 0.29 13.00 25.19
C GLU A 221 -0.80 12.08 25.73
N LEU A 222 -2.01 12.15 25.18
CA LEU A 222 -3.13 11.31 25.61
C LEU A 222 -2.88 9.82 25.34
N VAL A 223 -2.37 9.48 24.15
CA VAL A 223 -2.06 8.09 23.79
C VAL A 223 -0.91 7.55 24.62
N PHE A 224 0.12 8.36 24.89
CA PHE A 224 1.24 7.96 25.72
C PHE A 224 0.80 7.60 27.15
N GLU A 225 -0.04 8.43 27.78
CA GLU A 225 -0.58 8.14 29.10
C GLU A 225 -1.47 6.88 29.09
N ARG A 226 -2.26 6.67 28.02
CA ARG A 226 -3.08 5.46 27.86
C ARG A 226 -2.22 4.21 27.67
N GLN A 227 -1.14 4.30 26.89
CA GLN A 227 -0.19 3.22 26.68
C GLN A 227 0.45 2.78 28.00
N LYS A 228 0.88 3.74 28.83
CA LYS A 228 1.38 3.45 30.19
C LYS A 228 0.32 2.81 31.07
N ALA A 229 -0.90 3.34 31.05
CA ALA A 229 -2.01 2.80 31.84
C ALA A 229 -2.39 1.37 31.44
N LEU A 230 -2.26 1.02 30.16
CA LEU A 230 -2.50 -0.32 29.63
C LEU A 230 -1.31 -1.28 29.84
N GLY A 231 -0.13 -0.76 30.20
CA GLY A 231 1.10 -1.54 30.35
C GLY A 231 1.73 -1.99 29.03
N VAL A 232 1.28 -1.47 27.89
CA VAL A 232 1.81 -1.80 26.54
C VAL A 232 3.04 -0.96 26.16
N ILE A 233 3.52 -0.13 27.09
CA ILE A 233 4.85 0.46 27.11
C ILE A 233 5.32 0.53 28.56
N PRO A 234 6.65 0.57 28.82
CA PRO A 234 7.19 0.73 30.17
C PRO A 234 6.75 2.02 30.88
N ALA A 235 6.61 1.98 32.20
CA ALA A 235 6.21 3.14 33.00
C ALA A 235 7.22 4.30 32.92
N ASP A 236 8.50 3.97 32.74
CA ASP A 236 9.62 4.90 32.57
C ASP A 236 9.90 5.26 31.10
N ALA A 237 9.09 4.74 30.16
CA ALA A 237 9.16 5.16 28.76
C ALA A 237 9.06 6.68 28.68
N LYS A 238 9.70 7.23 27.64
CA LYS A 238 9.75 8.67 27.37
C LYS A 238 9.00 8.96 26.08
N LEU A 239 8.26 10.06 26.06
CA LEU A 239 7.64 10.55 24.83
C LEU A 239 8.70 11.28 24.01
N THR A 240 8.96 10.81 22.79
CA THR A 240 9.95 11.45 21.91
C THR A 240 9.48 12.84 21.48
N PRO A 241 10.41 13.80 21.31
CA PRO A 241 10.08 15.15 20.87
C PRO A 241 9.57 15.16 19.42
N ARG A 242 8.88 16.23 19.04
CA ARG A 242 8.46 16.45 17.66
C ARG A 242 9.68 16.68 16.76
N PRO A 243 9.79 16.00 15.60
CA PRO A 243 10.74 16.38 14.57
C PRO A 243 10.55 17.85 14.18
N LYS A 244 11.66 18.59 14.02
CA LYS A 244 11.62 20.04 13.74
C LYS A 244 10.96 20.37 12.38
N GLU A 245 10.92 19.39 11.48
CA GLU A 245 10.32 19.48 10.16
C GLU A 245 8.78 19.41 10.20
N ILE A 246 8.21 18.99 11.33
CA ILE A 246 6.75 18.89 11.52
C ILE A 246 6.25 20.11 12.30
N PRO A 247 5.26 20.86 11.78
CA PRO A 247 4.72 22.04 12.45
C PRO A 247 4.01 21.67 13.76
N ALA A 248 3.96 22.63 14.69
CA ALA A 248 3.09 22.52 15.86
C ALA A 248 1.63 22.62 15.44
N TRP A 249 0.75 21.87 16.09
CA TRP A 249 -0.69 22.02 15.89
C TRP A 249 -1.13 23.47 16.11
N ASP A 250 -0.64 24.11 17.17
CA ASP A 250 -0.98 25.49 17.49
C ASP A 250 -0.37 26.55 16.58
N SER A 251 0.54 26.16 15.68
CA SER A 251 1.02 27.05 14.63
C SER A 251 0.13 27.07 13.39
N LEU A 252 -0.82 26.14 13.28
CA LEU A 252 -1.75 26.07 12.16
C LEU A 252 -2.86 27.12 12.25
N THR A 253 -3.34 27.57 11.10
CA THR A 253 -4.57 28.37 11.01
C THR A 253 -5.81 27.55 11.39
N PRO A 254 -6.93 28.19 11.77
CA PRO A 254 -8.19 27.48 12.04
C PRO A 254 -8.64 26.56 10.90
N ASP A 255 -8.47 27.00 9.66
CA ASP A 255 -8.85 26.25 8.47
C ASP A 255 -7.94 25.04 8.22
N GLN A 256 -6.62 25.20 8.45
CA GLN A 256 -5.68 24.08 8.43
C GLN A 256 -6.01 23.04 9.50
N LYS A 257 -6.32 23.48 10.72
CA LYS A 257 -6.77 22.58 11.81
C LYS A 257 -8.03 21.81 11.41
N LYS A 258 -9.02 22.49 10.82
CA LYS A 258 -10.27 21.87 10.37
C LYS A 258 -10.05 20.80 9.31
N VAL A 259 -9.23 21.08 8.30
CA VAL A 259 -8.87 20.11 7.25
C VAL A 259 -8.10 18.93 7.84
N ALA A 260 -7.07 19.19 8.65
CA ALA A 260 -6.25 18.17 9.26
C ALA A 260 -7.05 17.24 10.18
N ALA A 261 -7.95 17.78 11.00
CA ALA A 261 -8.84 16.99 11.86
C ALA A 261 -9.76 16.10 11.01
N ARG A 262 -10.39 16.67 9.97
CA ARG A 262 -11.28 15.91 9.08
C ARG A 262 -10.57 14.75 8.39
N LEU A 263 -9.35 14.95 7.89
CA LEU A 263 -8.58 13.87 7.25
C LEU A 263 -8.26 12.74 8.25
N MET A 264 -8.00 13.07 9.53
CA MET A 264 -7.81 12.06 10.57
C MET A 264 -9.12 11.33 10.93
N GLU A 265 -10.28 12.00 10.86
CA GLU A 265 -11.59 11.34 11.01
C GLU A 265 -11.84 10.33 9.88
N VAL A 266 -11.43 10.65 8.65
CA VAL A 266 -11.53 9.72 7.51
C VAL A 266 -10.69 8.48 7.77
N PHE A 267 -9.43 8.68 8.17
CA PHE A 267 -8.54 7.57 8.57
C PHE A 267 -9.16 6.71 9.68
N ALA A 268 -9.68 7.34 10.73
CA ALA A 268 -10.26 6.63 11.86
C ALA A 268 -11.53 5.84 11.48
N GLY A 269 -12.37 6.41 10.60
CA GLY A 269 -13.51 5.71 10.02
C GLY A 269 -13.08 4.48 9.21
N PHE A 270 -12.03 4.62 8.40
CA PHE A 270 -11.49 3.52 7.59
C PHE A 270 -10.92 2.39 8.46
N MET A 271 -10.17 2.74 9.51
CA MET A 271 -9.64 1.78 10.48
C MET A 271 -10.76 1.04 11.22
N ALA A 272 -11.76 1.77 11.72
CA ALA A 272 -12.88 1.19 12.45
C ALA A 272 -13.73 0.25 11.58
N GLN A 273 -13.98 0.61 10.31
CA GLN A 273 -14.63 -0.29 9.35
C GLN A 273 -13.78 -1.55 9.16
N THR A 274 -12.47 -1.40 8.96
CA THR A 274 -11.57 -2.53 8.72
C THR A 274 -11.58 -3.53 9.89
N ASP A 275 -11.47 -3.05 11.13
CA ASP A 275 -11.54 -3.90 12.32
C ASP A 275 -12.90 -4.62 12.43
N HIS A 276 -14.00 -3.95 12.05
CA HIS A 276 -15.33 -4.55 11.98
C HIS A 276 -15.40 -5.69 10.95
N GLU A 277 -14.89 -5.47 9.75
CA GLU A 277 -14.90 -6.46 8.67
C GLU A 277 -14.00 -7.66 8.98
N VAL A 278 -12.82 -7.44 9.59
CA VAL A 278 -12.00 -8.52 10.15
C VAL A 278 -12.78 -9.29 11.21
N GLY A 279 -13.56 -8.60 12.05
CA GLY A 279 -14.44 -9.22 13.05
C GLY A 279 -15.46 -10.18 12.45
N ARG A 280 -16.02 -9.86 11.28
CA ARG A 280 -16.93 -10.76 10.55
C ARG A 280 -16.22 -12.02 10.06
N VAL A 281 -14.98 -11.90 9.58
CA VAL A 281 -14.15 -13.06 9.19
C VAL A 281 -13.85 -13.95 10.40
N ILE A 282 -13.42 -13.36 11.53
CA ILE A 282 -13.19 -14.10 12.77
C ILE A 282 -14.48 -14.77 13.26
N GLN A 283 -15.63 -14.10 13.14
CA GLN A 283 -16.91 -14.69 13.50
C GLN A 283 -17.24 -15.91 12.62
N ALA A 284 -16.91 -15.90 11.33
CA ALA A 284 -17.10 -17.09 10.49
C ALA A 284 -16.22 -18.28 10.92
N ILE A 285 -15.00 -18.02 11.43
CA ILE A 285 -14.14 -19.05 12.03
C ILE A 285 -14.79 -19.61 13.32
N ARG A 286 -15.45 -18.77 14.12
CA ARG A 286 -16.23 -19.22 15.29
C ARG A 286 -17.45 -20.05 14.88
N ASP A 287 -18.21 -19.59 13.89
CA ASP A 287 -19.43 -20.27 13.39
C ASP A 287 -19.13 -21.67 12.85
N THR A 288 -17.94 -21.88 12.28
CA THR A 288 -17.48 -23.18 11.78
C THR A 288 -16.85 -24.07 12.87
N GLY A 289 -16.84 -23.61 14.13
CA GLY A 289 -16.27 -24.34 15.27
C GLY A 289 -14.74 -24.45 15.26
N GLN A 290 -14.05 -23.65 14.44
CA GLN A 290 -12.60 -23.76 14.24
C GLN A 290 -11.77 -22.83 15.14
N PHE A 291 -12.42 -21.83 15.75
CA PHE A 291 -11.73 -20.74 16.45
C PHE A 291 -10.74 -21.21 17.52
N ASP A 292 -11.12 -22.17 18.36
CA ASP A 292 -10.25 -22.63 19.45
C ASP A 292 -8.93 -23.24 18.96
N ASN A 293 -8.94 -23.84 17.76
CA ASN A 293 -7.78 -24.46 17.12
C ASN A 293 -7.17 -23.57 16.02
N THR A 294 -7.55 -22.29 15.93
CA THR A 294 -6.97 -21.36 14.95
C THR A 294 -5.91 -20.49 15.62
N LEU A 295 -4.69 -20.49 15.09
CA LEU A 295 -3.65 -19.53 15.44
C LEU A 295 -3.81 -18.29 14.56
N ILE A 296 -4.07 -17.14 15.20
CA ILE A 296 -4.34 -15.87 14.54
C ILE A 296 -3.20 -14.90 14.88
N PHE A 297 -2.54 -14.38 13.86
CA PHE A 297 -1.69 -13.19 13.96
C PHE A 297 -2.46 -11.99 13.40
N PHE A 298 -2.75 -11.01 14.24
CA PHE A 298 -3.27 -9.72 13.80
C PHE A 298 -2.16 -8.68 13.98
N ILE A 299 -1.54 -8.29 12.87
CA ILE A 299 -0.57 -7.21 12.82
C ILE A 299 -1.29 -5.92 12.42
N ALA A 300 -1.32 -4.95 13.32
CA ALA A 300 -2.01 -3.67 13.15
C ALA A 300 -1.09 -2.61 12.50
N GLY A 301 -0.44 -3.00 11.40
CA GLY A 301 0.51 -2.20 10.61
C GLY A 301 1.53 -3.12 9.94
N ASP A 302 1.63 -3.13 8.61
CA ASP A 302 2.75 -3.80 7.92
C ASP A 302 3.99 -2.88 7.83
N ASN A 303 3.85 -1.64 8.29
CA ASN A 303 4.84 -0.60 8.50
C ASN A 303 4.17 0.51 9.32
N GLY A 304 4.95 1.35 9.99
CA GLY A 304 4.39 2.41 10.83
C GLY A 304 3.62 3.46 10.03
N ALA A 305 2.88 4.36 10.71
CA ALA A 305 1.93 5.27 10.05
C ALA A 305 2.56 6.12 8.92
N SER A 306 1.83 6.23 7.81
CA SER A 306 2.35 6.83 6.56
C SER A 306 2.63 8.32 6.63
N LEU A 307 3.86 8.73 6.31
CA LEU A 307 4.31 10.13 6.28
C LEU A 307 4.14 10.78 4.89
N GLU A 308 3.34 10.19 4.00
CA GLU A 308 3.36 10.53 2.57
C GLU A 308 2.39 11.65 2.16
N GLY A 309 1.38 11.95 2.98
CA GLY A 309 0.38 12.99 2.70
C GLY A 309 0.86 14.45 2.83
N GLY A 310 2.15 14.69 3.03
CA GLY A 310 2.71 16.04 3.13
C GLY A 310 2.38 16.79 4.41
N LEU A 311 2.86 18.03 4.50
CA LEU A 311 2.70 18.86 5.70
C LEU A 311 1.24 19.25 6.00
N ASN A 312 0.39 19.30 4.97
CA ASN A 312 -0.97 19.81 5.05
C ASN A 312 -2.04 18.73 4.81
N GLY A 313 -1.67 17.51 4.42
CA GLY A 313 -2.61 16.56 3.85
C GLY A 313 -3.05 16.97 2.43
N THR A 314 -3.88 16.15 1.82
CA THR A 314 -4.42 16.37 0.47
C THR A 314 -5.77 15.65 0.30
N ALA A 315 -6.61 16.15 -0.61
CA ALA A 315 -7.81 15.48 -1.11
C ALA A 315 -7.52 14.62 -2.37
N ASN A 316 -6.32 14.75 -2.95
CA ASN A 316 -5.88 14.06 -4.16
C ASN A 316 -4.37 13.71 -4.09
N GLY A 317 -4.06 12.50 -3.64
CA GLY A 317 -2.69 11.98 -3.48
C GLY A 317 -1.85 12.07 -4.75
N MET A 318 -2.43 11.71 -5.91
CA MET A 318 -1.72 11.72 -7.19
C MET A 318 -1.31 13.13 -7.64
N ALA A 319 -2.12 14.15 -7.33
CA ALA A 319 -1.72 15.54 -7.55
C ALA A 319 -0.48 15.91 -6.71
N ALA A 320 -0.47 15.54 -5.43
CA ALA A 320 0.64 15.82 -4.53
C ALA A 320 1.94 15.12 -4.98
N ILE A 321 1.84 13.83 -5.36
CA ILE A 321 2.94 13.03 -5.90
C ILE A 321 3.52 13.70 -7.15
N ASN A 322 2.68 14.22 -8.05
CA ASN A 322 3.10 14.96 -9.24
C ASN A 322 3.64 16.39 -8.97
N GLY A 323 3.79 16.78 -7.71
CA GLY A 323 4.29 18.11 -7.33
C GLY A 323 3.27 19.22 -7.60
N VAL A 324 1.98 18.89 -7.52
CA VAL A 324 0.84 19.79 -7.74
C VAL A 324 0.08 19.92 -6.40
N PRO A 325 0.60 20.69 -5.43
CA PRO A 325 0.07 20.75 -4.06
C PRO A 325 -1.26 21.51 -3.99
N GLU A 326 -2.23 21.00 -3.23
CA GLU A 326 -3.53 21.67 -2.99
C GLU A 326 -3.41 22.74 -1.92
N SER A 327 -4.15 23.84 -2.09
CA SER A 327 -4.30 24.81 -1.01
C SER A 327 -5.30 24.31 0.03
N THR A 328 -5.20 24.79 1.27
CA THR A 328 -6.19 24.50 2.31
C THR A 328 -7.61 24.90 1.88
N ASP A 329 -7.76 26.02 1.17
CA ASP A 329 -9.06 26.49 0.66
C ASP A 329 -9.67 25.53 -0.35
N ASP A 330 -8.84 24.85 -1.17
CA ASP A 330 -9.33 23.85 -2.12
C ASP A 330 -9.84 22.62 -1.41
N VAL A 331 -9.09 22.12 -0.41
CA VAL A 331 -9.51 20.96 0.40
C VAL A 331 -10.76 21.29 1.23
N LEU A 332 -10.90 22.51 1.73
CA LEU A 332 -12.10 22.95 2.47
C LEU A 332 -13.39 22.85 1.65
N LYS A 333 -13.33 23.11 0.33
CA LYS A 333 -14.49 22.97 -0.56
C LYS A 333 -14.94 21.51 -0.70
N LEU A 334 -14.06 20.57 -0.38
CA LEU A 334 -14.27 19.13 -0.50
C LEU A 334 -14.48 18.45 0.86
N LEU A 335 -14.54 19.20 1.97
CA LEU A 335 -14.48 18.66 3.34
C LEU A 335 -15.51 17.55 3.63
N ASP A 336 -16.74 17.70 3.14
CA ASP A 336 -17.81 16.73 3.32
C ASP A 336 -17.72 15.54 2.35
N GLN A 337 -16.93 15.66 1.29
CA GLN A 337 -16.68 14.61 0.29
C GLN A 337 -15.43 13.78 0.61
N LEU A 338 -14.55 14.26 1.49
CA LEU A 338 -13.32 13.55 1.88
C LEU A 338 -13.63 12.13 2.35
N GLY A 339 -12.96 11.16 1.72
CA GLY A 339 -13.09 9.72 1.96
C GLY A 339 -14.21 9.04 1.17
N GLY A 340 -15.04 9.82 0.49
CA GLY A 340 -16.05 9.31 -0.42
C GLY A 340 -15.48 8.97 -1.81
N PRO A 341 -16.36 8.52 -2.72
CA PRO A 341 -15.99 8.06 -4.07
C PRO A 341 -15.55 9.18 -5.01
N THR A 342 -15.26 10.39 -4.53
CA THR A 342 -14.86 11.54 -5.37
C THR A 342 -13.52 12.15 -4.94
N THR A 343 -12.83 11.57 -3.97
CA THR A 343 -11.56 12.07 -3.44
C THR A 343 -10.60 10.91 -3.20
N THR A 344 -9.30 11.17 -3.29
CA THR A 344 -8.22 10.22 -2.95
C THR A 344 -7.32 10.82 -1.87
N PRO A 345 -7.83 10.99 -0.64
CA PRO A 345 -7.19 11.84 0.35
C PRO A 345 -6.07 11.13 1.12
N HIS A 346 -5.17 11.93 1.70
CA HIS A 346 -4.18 11.50 2.69
C HIS A 346 -4.06 12.55 3.80
N TYR A 347 -3.92 12.13 5.06
CA TYR A 347 -3.74 13.05 6.18
C TYR A 347 -2.36 13.74 6.20
N PRO A 348 -2.19 14.84 6.96
CA PRO A 348 -0.88 15.45 7.21
C PRO A 348 0.10 14.57 8.00
N VAL A 349 1.41 14.78 7.78
CA VAL A 349 2.50 14.07 8.50
C VAL A 349 2.43 14.18 10.02
N GLY A 350 1.83 15.25 10.56
CA GLY A 350 1.65 15.43 12.00
C GLY A 350 0.80 14.32 12.61
N TRP A 351 -0.25 13.87 11.90
CA TRP A 351 -1.08 12.74 12.33
C TRP A 351 -0.38 11.41 12.21
N ALA A 352 0.45 11.20 11.17
CA ALA A 352 1.27 10.00 11.06
C ALA A 352 2.24 9.87 12.25
N TRP A 353 3.01 10.93 12.51
CA TRP A 353 3.91 10.98 13.66
C TRP A 353 3.16 10.75 14.97
N ALA A 354 1.99 11.37 15.16
CA ALA A 354 1.18 11.12 16.34
C ALA A 354 0.65 9.69 16.43
N GLY A 355 0.32 9.09 15.29
CA GLY A 355 -0.06 7.69 15.16
C GLY A 355 1.03 6.71 15.58
N ASN A 356 2.31 7.09 15.56
CA ASN A 356 3.43 6.26 15.97
C ASN A 356 3.88 6.49 17.43
N THR A 357 3.05 7.10 18.28
CA THR A 357 3.37 7.31 19.70
C THR A 357 3.82 6.00 20.37
N PRO A 358 4.93 5.99 21.15
CA PRO A 358 5.75 7.13 21.58
C PRO A 358 6.98 7.44 20.69
N PHE A 359 7.10 6.78 19.55
CA PHE A 359 8.32 6.72 18.76
C PHE A 359 8.56 7.96 17.88
N GLN A 360 9.78 8.02 17.35
CA GLN A 360 10.19 8.97 16.32
C GLN A 360 9.77 8.47 14.93
N TRP A 361 9.42 9.40 14.03
CA TRP A 361 9.15 9.14 12.61
C TRP A 361 7.98 8.17 12.31
N GLY A 362 8.05 7.46 11.19
CA GLY A 362 6.96 6.72 10.53
C GLY A 362 7.44 5.97 9.30
N LYS A 363 6.50 5.52 8.46
CA LYS A 363 6.75 4.84 7.17
C LYS A 363 7.92 5.44 6.39
N ARG A 364 8.66 4.58 5.69
CA ARG A 364 9.94 4.82 4.97
C ARG A 364 11.17 5.07 5.84
N ILE A 365 11.03 5.45 7.11
CA ILE A 365 12.17 5.68 8.00
C ILE A 365 12.51 4.37 8.74
N GLY A 366 13.17 3.46 8.02
CA GLY A 366 13.63 2.16 8.56
C GLY A 366 14.70 2.25 9.66
N SER A 367 15.19 3.44 9.97
CA SER A 367 16.18 3.64 11.02
C SER A 367 15.59 3.88 12.40
N HIS A 368 14.28 4.12 12.53
CA HIS A 368 13.62 4.47 13.79
C HIS A 368 12.35 3.66 14.01
N LEU A 369 12.03 3.42 15.29
CA LEU A 369 10.94 2.55 15.71
C LEU A 369 9.56 3.01 15.26
N GLY A 370 9.34 4.29 14.97
CA GLY A 370 8.05 4.72 14.44
C GLY A 370 7.79 4.22 13.03
N GLY A 371 8.83 3.83 12.27
CA GLY A 371 8.69 3.17 10.99
C GLY A 371 8.74 1.64 11.06
N THR A 372 9.26 1.07 12.15
CA THR A 372 9.58 -0.37 12.22
C THR A 372 8.96 -1.11 13.40
N ARG A 373 8.24 -0.48 14.33
CA ARG A 373 7.57 -1.17 15.44
C ARG A 373 6.07 -0.96 15.37
N ASP A 374 5.36 -2.07 15.23
CA ASP A 374 3.90 -2.08 15.11
C ASP A 374 3.25 -3.09 16.05
N PRO A 375 1.96 -2.91 16.34
CA PRO A 375 1.27 -3.77 17.28
C PRO A 375 1.00 -5.14 16.68
N LEU A 376 1.38 -6.19 17.40
CA LEU A 376 1.00 -7.56 17.09
C LEU A 376 0.14 -8.13 18.22
N VAL A 377 -0.99 -8.71 17.83
CA VAL A 377 -1.81 -9.57 18.67
C VAL A 377 -1.75 -11.01 18.15
N VAL A 378 -1.49 -11.95 19.05
CA VAL A 378 -1.52 -13.38 18.74
C VAL A 378 -2.62 -14.06 19.55
N SER A 379 -3.58 -14.71 18.90
CA SER A 379 -4.67 -15.45 19.58
C SER A 379 -4.68 -16.90 19.13
N TRP A 380 -4.69 -17.82 20.09
CA TRP A 380 -4.83 -19.26 19.84
C TRP A 380 -5.36 -19.93 21.11
N PRO A 381 -6.69 -20.02 21.29
CA PRO A 381 -7.29 -20.41 22.57
C PRO A 381 -6.82 -21.76 23.11
N LYS A 382 -6.50 -22.72 22.22
CA LYS A 382 -5.98 -24.03 22.61
C LYS A 382 -4.50 -24.04 22.98
N GLY A 383 -3.69 -23.11 22.45
CA GLY A 383 -2.24 -23.07 22.67
C GLY A 383 -1.76 -21.96 23.60
N ILE A 384 -2.59 -20.96 23.90
CA ILE A 384 -2.27 -19.83 24.77
C ILE A 384 -3.16 -19.88 26.00
N HIS A 385 -2.53 -19.92 27.18
CA HIS A 385 -3.23 -19.94 28.48
C HIS A 385 -3.05 -18.64 29.28
N ASP A 386 -2.09 -17.80 28.90
CA ASP A 386 -1.83 -16.48 29.51
C ASP A 386 -2.68 -15.40 28.82
N HIS A 387 -4.00 -15.49 28.96
CA HIS A 387 -4.94 -14.61 28.28
C HIS A 387 -4.76 -13.13 28.68
N GLY A 388 -4.60 -12.26 27.69
CA GLY A 388 -4.36 -10.83 27.89
C GLY A 388 -2.89 -10.48 28.19
N GLY A 389 -2.00 -11.47 28.19
CA GLY A 389 -0.58 -11.32 28.49
C GLY A 389 0.14 -10.36 27.52
N ILE A 390 1.20 -9.73 28.03
CA ILE A 390 2.09 -8.85 27.24
C ILE A 390 3.44 -9.55 27.06
N ARG A 391 4.06 -9.35 25.90
CA ARG A 391 5.36 -9.92 25.49
C ARG A 391 6.29 -8.79 25.06
N ASP A 392 7.43 -8.70 25.74
CA ASP A 392 8.45 -7.65 25.60
C ASP A 392 9.73 -8.14 24.92
N GLN A 393 9.72 -9.37 24.43
CA GLN A 393 10.76 -9.94 23.60
C GLN A 393 10.89 -9.13 22.31
N PHE A 394 12.12 -8.94 21.85
CA PHE A 394 12.37 -8.32 20.55
C PHE A 394 12.04 -9.35 19.48
N GLU A 395 10.91 -9.16 18.81
CA GLU A 395 10.45 -10.03 17.73
C GLU A 395 10.43 -9.24 16.43
N ASP A 396 10.62 -9.93 15.32
CA ASP A 396 10.60 -9.39 13.96
C ASP A 396 9.60 -10.17 13.12
N LEU A 397 9.08 -9.53 12.09
CA LEU A 397 8.08 -10.12 11.24
C LEU A 397 8.56 -11.38 10.49
N THR A 398 9.88 -11.58 10.35
CA THR A 398 10.46 -12.85 9.90
C THR A 398 10.17 -14.03 10.84
N ASP A 399 9.84 -13.79 12.11
CA ASP A 399 9.59 -14.79 13.15
C ASP A 399 8.22 -15.48 13.00
N VAL A 400 7.28 -14.88 12.26
CA VAL A 400 5.91 -15.40 12.10
C VAL A 400 5.88 -16.72 11.32
N THR A 401 6.57 -16.80 10.17
CA THR A 401 6.63 -18.02 9.36
C THR A 401 7.14 -19.25 10.13
N PRO A 402 8.34 -19.22 10.77
CA PRO A 402 8.80 -20.36 11.56
C PRO A 402 7.87 -20.68 12.73
N THR A 403 7.22 -19.68 13.34
CA THR A 403 6.23 -19.92 14.41
C THR A 403 5.03 -20.72 13.90
N ILE A 404 4.51 -20.37 12.72
CA ILE A 404 3.37 -21.10 12.12
C ILE A 404 3.79 -22.53 11.76
N LEU A 405 4.98 -22.73 11.18
CA LEU A 405 5.50 -24.06 10.86
C LEU A 405 5.68 -24.92 12.11
N ASP A 406 6.27 -24.37 13.17
CA ASP A 406 6.45 -25.07 14.45
C ASP A 406 5.11 -25.46 15.09
N ALA A 407 4.14 -24.53 15.11
CA ALA A 407 2.80 -24.78 15.64
C ALA A 407 2.01 -25.81 14.81
N ALA A 408 2.24 -25.85 13.50
CA ALA A 408 1.68 -26.85 12.58
C ALA A 408 2.43 -28.18 12.61
N HIS A 409 3.55 -28.28 13.34
CA HIS A 409 4.48 -29.41 13.31
C HIS A 409 4.99 -29.74 11.90
N VAL A 410 5.16 -28.72 11.05
CA VAL A 410 5.73 -28.82 9.71
C VAL A 410 7.20 -28.41 9.80
N PRO A 411 8.16 -29.26 9.35
CA PRO A 411 9.57 -28.90 9.41
C PRO A 411 9.89 -27.75 8.45
N ILE A 412 10.86 -26.91 8.81
CA ILE A 412 11.44 -25.93 7.89
C ILE A 412 11.99 -26.68 6.66
N PRO A 413 11.56 -26.31 5.43
CA PRO A 413 11.91 -27.06 4.24
C PRO A 413 13.40 -26.87 3.88
N VAL A 414 14.07 -27.97 3.53
CA VAL A 414 15.43 -27.95 2.97
C VAL A 414 15.40 -27.82 1.45
N GLU A 415 14.36 -28.34 0.81
CA GLU A 415 14.13 -28.32 -0.63
C GLU A 415 12.63 -28.16 -0.91
N VAL A 416 12.28 -27.38 -1.92
CA VAL A 416 10.91 -27.23 -2.43
C VAL A 416 10.98 -27.29 -3.95
N ASN A 417 10.19 -28.17 -4.58
CA ASN A 417 10.15 -28.36 -6.03
C ASN A 417 11.53 -28.53 -6.69
N GLY A 418 12.44 -29.26 -6.04
CA GLY A 418 13.81 -29.49 -6.54
C GLY A 418 14.79 -28.33 -6.33
N VAL A 419 14.36 -27.24 -5.66
CA VAL A 419 15.22 -26.08 -5.37
C VAL A 419 15.59 -26.07 -3.89
N ARG A 420 16.89 -26.08 -3.62
CA ARG A 420 17.43 -25.94 -2.26
C ARG A 420 17.04 -24.60 -1.67
N GLN A 421 16.49 -24.64 -0.46
CA GLN A 421 16.01 -23.44 0.22
C GLN A 421 17.14 -22.73 0.97
N GLN A 422 17.13 -21.40 0.94
CA GLN A 422 18.01 -20.59 1.76
C GLN A 422 17.58 -20.68 3.23
N ARG A 423 18.53 -20.45 4.15
CA ARG A 423 18.26 -20.48 5.60
C ARG A 423 17.12 -19.51 5.94
N MET A 424 16.28 -19.91 6.90
CA MET A 424 15.29 -19.02 7.50
C MET A 424 15.99 -18.07 8.48
N ASP A 425 15.69 -16.78 8.40
CA ASP A 425 16.29 -15.79 9.30
C ASP A 425 15.48 -15.61 10.57
N GLY A 426 14.17 -15.86 10.49
CA GLY A 426 13.26 -15.89 11.62
C GLY A 426 13.54 -17.01 12.61
N ILE A 427 13.09 -16.79 13.83
CA ILE A 427 13.15 -17.66 14.99
C ILE A 427 11.72 -17.80 15.51
N SER A 428 11.29 -19.02 15.80
CA SER A 428 9.93 -19.26 16.30
C SER A 428 9.67 -18.54 17.63
N MET A 429 8.57 -17.78 17.67
CA MET A 429 8.03 -17.07 18.84
C MET A 429 7.31 -18.03 19.78
N LEU A 430 7.03 -19.27 19.37
CA LEU A 430 6.22 -20.23 20.11
C LEU A 430 6.65 -20.42 21.59
N PRO A 431 7.96 -20.43 21.94
CA PRO A 431 8.38 -20.50 23.35
C PRO A 431 7.88 -19.34 24.22
N THR A 432 7.67 -18.16 23.62
CA THR A 432 7.15 -16.98 24.34
C THR A 432 5.67 -17.11 24.68
N PHE A 433 4.91 -18.00 24.04
CA PHE A 433 3.48 -18.13 24.30
C PHE A 433 3.21 -18.63 25.72
N ALA A 434 4.10 -19.49 26.24
CA ALA A 434 3.97 -20.12 27.55
C ALA A 434 4.25 -19.17 28.73
N SER A 435 5.07 -18.13 28.55
CA SER A 435 5.43 -17.21 29.63
C SER A 435 5.94 -15.86 29.11
N ALA A 436 5.49 -14.77 29.74
CA ALA A 436 6.05 -13.44 29.54
C ALA A 436 7.54 -13.36 29.91
N SER A 437 8.02 -14.24 30.80
CA SER A 437 9.43 -14.28 31.23
C SER A 437 10.33 -15.14 30.33
N ALA A 438 9.83 -15.64 29.20
CA ALA A 438 10.64 -16.40 28.27
C ALA A 438 11.80 -15.51 27.74
N PRO A 439 13.02 -16.04 27.61
CA PRO A 439 14.12 -15.25 27.04
C PRO A 439 13.81 -14.91 25.58
N GLY A 440 14.05 -13.66 25.18
CA GLY A 440 14.09 -13.30 23.77
C GLY A 440 15.22 -14.05 23.07
N LEU A 441 14.92 -14.66 21.94
CA LEU A 441 15.89 -15.49 21.20
C LEU A 441 16.68 -14.69 20.15
N ARG A 442 16.14 -13.53 19.74
CA ARG A 442 16.73 -12.65 18.75
C ARG A 442 17.71 -11.68 19.40
N THR A 443 18.98 -11.81 19.06
CA THR A 443 20.06 -10.93 19.55
C THR A 443 20.39 -9.81 18.57
N THR A 444 20.18 -10.03 17.27
CA THR A 444 20.61 -9.13 16.20
C THR A 444 19.55 -9.03 15.11
N GLN A 445 19.26 -7.81 14.64
CA GLN A 445 18.39 -7.56 13.47
C GLN A 445 18.78 -6.25 12.81
N TYR A 446 19.02 -6.25 11.50
CA TYR A 446 19.25 -5.03 10.74
C TYR A 446 17.95 -4.48 10.17
N PHE A 447 17.94 -3.19 9.90
CA PHE A 447 16.85 -2.51 9.19
C PHE A 447 17.45 -1.62 8.11
N GLU A 448 16.90 -1.66 6.91
CA GLU A 448 17.23 -0.71 5.86
C GLU A 448 16.00 -0.40 5.02
N MET A 449 15.79 0.89 4.74
CA MET A 449 14.76 1.34 3.81
C MET A 449 15.14 2.68 3.20
N LEU A 450 15.31 2.74 1.88
CA LEU A 450 15.60 3.97 1.13
C LEU A 450 16.75 4.78 1.74
N GLY A 451 17.86 4.10 2.04
CA GLY A 451 19.08 4.65 2.63
C GLY A 451 19.00 4.93 4.13
N ASN A 452 17.81 4.82 4.76
CA ASN A 452 17.70 4.82 6.22
C ASN A 452 18.18 3.47 6.72
N ARG A 453 19.12 3.46 7.67
CA ARG A 453 19.73 2.22 8.17
C ARG A 453 19.73 2.16 9.68
N ALA A 454 19.53 0.97 10.22
CA ALA A 454 19.74 0.67 11.63
C ALA A 454 20.17 -0.77 11.88
N ILE A 455 20.71 -1.00 13.07
CA ILE A 455 21.07 -2.33 13.57
C ILE A 455 20.74 -2.41 15.05
N TYR A 456 19.92 -3.39 15.40
CA TYR A 456 19.75 -3.84 16.77
C TYR A 456 20.78 -4.93 17.07
N ASN A 457 21.48 -4.82 18.20
CA ASN A 457 22.31 -5.89 18.74
C ASN A 457 22.34 -5.86 20.28
N ASP A 458 21.86 -6.93 20.93
CA ASP A 458 21.91 -7.14 22.39
C ASP A 458 21.44 -5.93 23.21
N GLY A 459 20.24 -5.42 22.87
CA GLY A 459 19.63 -4.29 23.57
C GLY A 459 20.07 -2.91 23.05
N TRP A 460 21.13 -2.81 22.26
CA TRP A 460 21.56 -1.56 21.64
C TRP A 460 21.02 -1.41 20.23
N MET A 461 20.73 -0.18 19.81
CA MET A 461 20.34 0.15 18.44
C MET A 461 21.16 1.34 17.93
N ALA A 462 21.85 1.16 16.81
CA ALA A 462 22.44 2.27 16.06
C ALA A 462 21.56 2.59 14.86
N ALA A 463 21.32 3.88 14.61
CA ALA A 463 20.40 4.37 13.60
C ALA A 463 21.00 5.51 12.77
N SER A 464 20.65 5.63 11.49
CA SER A 464 21.04 6.75 10.64
C SER A 464 19.99 7.00 9.56
N THR A 465 19.56 8.26 9.42
CA THR A 465 18.59 8.68 8.39
C THR A 465 19.27 8.96 7.07
N SER A 466 18.62 8.66 5.94
CA SER A 466 19.14 9.00 4.60
C SER A 466 19.22 10.52 4.36
N GLY A 467 18.42 11.30 5.11
CA GLY A 467 18.28 12.74 4.92
C GLY A 467 17.21 13.13 3.89
N LEU A 468 16.58 12.16 3.22
CA LEU A 468 15.40 12.40 2.39
C LEU A 468 14.14 12.27 3.26
N LEU A 469 13.35 13.33 3.33
CA LEU A 469 12.07 13.32 4.05
C LEU A 469 11.02 12.51 3.27
N PRO A 470 10.18 11.69 3.92
CA PRO A 470 9.20 10.83 3.23
C PRO A 470 8.20 11.59 2.36
N TRP A 471 7.81 12.80 2.75
CA TRP A 471 6.86 13.64 2.00
C TRP A 471 7.51 14.50 0.88
N VAL A 472 8.78 14.28 0.57
CA VAL A 472 9.48 15.01 -0.50
C VAL A 472 9.64 14.10 -1.71
N TYR A 473 8.80 14.32 -2.71
CA TYR A 473 8.91 13.70 -4.03
C TYR A 473 9.79 14.59 -4.92
N THR A 474 10.98 14.11 -5.27
CA THR A 474 11.96 14.88 -6.05
C THR A 474 12.75 13.99 -7.00
N ASN A 475 13.07 14.55 -8.17
CA ASN A 475 14.00 13.96 -9.14
C ASN A 475 15.44 14.47 -8.94
N GLN A 476 15.68 15.33 -7.94
CA GLN A 476 17.03 15.75 -7.57
C GLN A 476 17.79 14.60 -6.90
N PRO A 477 19.12 14.49 -7.08
CA PRO A 477 19.92 13.51 -6.37
C PRO A 477 19.70 13.61 -4.86
N PRO A 478 19.31 12.50 -4.20
CA PRO A 478 19.13 12.50 -2.75
C PRO A 478 20.48 12.68 -2.03
N PRO A 479 20.48 13.10 -0.74
CA PRO A 479 21.69 13.14 0.06
C PRO A 479 22.38 11.76 0.12
N ASP A 480 23.72 11.74 0.19
CA ASP A 480 24.46 10.48 0.34
C ASP A 480 24.19 9.88 1.73
N PRO A 481 23.53 8.70 1.82
CA PRO A 481 23.19 8.09 3.09
C PRO A 481 24.44 7.67 3.89
N ASN A 482 25.59 7.48 3.25
CA ASN A 482 26.82 7.10 3.93
C ASN A 482 27.46 8.26 4.70
N SER A 483 27.18 9.50 4.31
CA SER A 483 27.69 10.71 4.97
C SER A 483 26.95 11.08 6.25
N ARG A 484 25.86 10.36 6.55
CA ARG A 484 24.94 10.67 7.65
C ARG A 484 25.48 10.12 8.97
N PRO A 485 25.46 10.90 10.06
CA PRO A 485 25.96 10.45 11.35
C PRO A 485 25.10 9.30 11.88
N TRP A 486 25.74 8.43 12.68
CA TRP A 486 25.05 7.43 13.47
C TRP A 486 24.54 8.04 14.78
N GLU A 487 23.35 7.63 15.14
CA GLU A 487 22.72 7.80 16.44
C GLU A 487 22.81 6.48 17.20
N LEU A 488 22.71 6.53 18.54
CA LEU A 488 22.82 5.33 19.38
C LEU A 488 21.81 5.37 20.52
N TYR A 489 21.11 4.25 20.71
CA TYR A 489 20.07 4.06 21.72
C TYR A 489 20.29 2.74 22.46
N HIS A 490 19.99 2.70 23.76
CA HIS A 490 20.00 1.47 24.55
C HIS A 490 18.55 1.08 24.88
N LEU A 491 17.91 0.32 23.98
CA LEU A 491 16.47 0.04 23.99
C LEU A 491 15.97 -0.71 25.24
N SER A 492 16.86 -1.38 25.97
CA SER A 492 16.53 -2.00 27.27
C SER A 492 16.26 -0.97 28.38
N GLN A 493 16.71 0.27 28.20
CA GLN A 493 16.54 1.39 29.12
C GLN A 493 15.85 2.61 28.46
N ASP A 494 15.67 2.55 27.14
CA ASP A 494 15.09 3.60 26.32
C ASP A 494 14.17 2.99 25.27
N TYR A 495 13.00 2.54 25.72
CA TYR A 495 12.00 1.87 24.90
C TYR A 495 11.65 2.61 23.60
N SER A 496 11.68 3.95 23.65
CA SER A 496 11.13 4.84 22.63
C SER A 496 12.17 5.43 21.66
N GLU A 497 13.46 5.12 21.81
CA GLU A 497 14.56 5.87 21.16
C GLU A 497 14.54 7.37 21.50
N ALA A 498 14.37 7.74 22.77
CA ALA A 498 14.27 9.15 23.15
C ALA A 498 15.61 9.85 23.40
N ASN A 499 16.68 9.12 23.70
CA ASN A 499 17.95 9.68 24.14
C ASN A 499 19.11 9.14 23.28
N ASN A 500 19.53 9.94 22.31
CA ASN A 500 20.72 9.63 21.51
C ASN A 500 21.99 9.79 22.37
N VAL A 501 22.69 8.69 22.62
CA VAL A 501 23.91 8.61 23.43
C VAL A 501 25.18 8.37 22.60
N ALA A 502 25.14 8.56 21.27
CA ALA A 502 26.25 8.27 20.37
C ALA A 502 27.57 8.96 20.77
N LEU A 503 27.51 10.24 21.18
CA LEU A 503 28.69 11.00 21.62
C LEU A 503 29.28 10.48 22.94
N GLN A 504 28.49 9.78 23.75
CA GLN A 504 28.94 9.21 25.02
C GLN A 504 29.59 7.84 24.83
N TYR A 505 29.20 7.09 23.79
CA TYR A 505 29.70 5.75 23.49
C TYR A 505 30.16 5.58 22.03
N PRO A 506 31.16 6.36 21.57
CA PRO A 506 31.60 6.32 20.17
C PRO A 506 32.17 4.96 19.75
N GLU A 507 32.77 4.20 20.68
CA GLU A 507 33.25 2.84 20.42
C GLU A 507 32.09 1.87 20.14
N LYS A 508 30.97 2.02 20.87
CA LYS A 508 29.76 1.21 20.64
C LYS A 508 29.11 1.52 19.29
N VAL A 509 29.15 2.78 18.87
CA VAL A 509 28.72 3.18 17.51
C VAL A 509 29.56 2.47 16.46
N ALA A 510 30.89 2.48 16.59
CA ALA A 510 31.79 1.84 15.63
C ALA A 510 31.61 0.31 15.59
N GLU A 511 31.40 -0.32 16.76
CA GLU A 511 31.06 -1.74 16.89
C GLU A 511 29.77 -2.07 16.11
N LEU A 512 28.68 -1.36 16.39
CA LEU A 512 27.39 -1.61 15.75
C LEU A 512 27.43 -1.30 14.24
N ALA A 513 28.12 -0.24 13.82
CA ALA A 513 28.31 0.06 12.40
C ALA A 513 29.05 -1.08 11.66
N THR A 514 30.01 -1.74 12.34
CA THR A 514 30.70 -2.91 11.80
C THR A 514 29.76 -4.13 11.69
N ILE A 515 28.91 -4.35 12.71
CA ILE A 515 27.89 -5.42 12.67
C ILE A 515 26.87 -5.16 11.57
N PHE A 516 26.40 -3.91 11.42
CA PHE A 516 25.51 -3.52 10.32
C PHE A 516 26.15 -3.84 8.98
N ASP A 517 27.41 -3.47 8.74
CA ASP A 517 28.08 -3.72 7.46
C ASP A 517 28.19 -5.23 7.14
N ALA A 518 28.43 -6.06 8.16
CA ALA A 518 28.46 -7.52 7.99
C ALA A 518 27.07 -8.08 7.63
N GLU A 519 26.02 -7.69 8.35
CA GLU A 519 24.65 -8.11 8.06
C GLU A 519 24.14 -7.55 6.72
N ALA A 520 24.50 -6.32 6.38
CA ALA A 520 24.18 -5.68 5.11
C ALA A 520 24.78 -6.45 3.93
N LYS A 521 26.05 -6.86 4.02
CA LYS A 521 26.70 -7.70 3.00
C LYS A 521 26.05 -9.08 2.91
N ARG A 522 25.77 -9.70 4.06
CA ARG A 522 25.15 -11.03 4.12
C ARG A 522 23.76 -11.07 3.48
N ASN A 523 22.99 -10.00 3.62
CA ASN A 523 21.62 -9.91 3.13
C ASN A 523 21.47 -9.14 1.82
N ASN A 524 22.57 -8.78 1.13
CA ASN A 524 22.56 -8.03 -0.14
C ASN A 524 21.94 -6.63 -0.07
N VAL A 525 22.15 -5.91 1.03
CA VAL A 525 21.61 -4.55 1.25
C VAL A 525 22.32 -3.49 0.40
N TYR A 526 23.55 -3.73 -0.07
CA TYR A 526 24.27 -2.73 -0.85
C TYR A 526 23.91 -2.77 -2.35
N PRO A 527 23.85 -1.59 -3.01
CA PRO A 527 24.10 -0.25 -2.46
C PRO A 527 22.90 0.32 -1.69
N LEU A 528 23.18 1.22 -0.73
CA LEU A 528 22.14 2.03 -0.10
C LEU A 528 21.62 3.03 -1.13
N ASP A 529 20.34 2.91 -1.49
CA ASP A 529 19.76 3.74 -2.54
C ASP A 529 18.50 4.47 -2.05
N PRO A 530 18.61 5.77 -1.71
CA PRO A 530 17.49 6.56 -1.20
C PRO A 530 16.57 7.15 -2.27
N ARG A 531 16.83 6.88 -3.56
CA ARG A 531 15.99 7.42 -4.65
C ARG A 531 14.57 6.87 -4.59
N PHE A 532 13.60 7.74 -4.88
CA PHE A 532 12.18 7.36 -5.07
C PHE A 532 11.77 7.46 -6.55
N GLY A 533 12.32 8.41 -7.30
CA GLY A 533 12.04 8.57 -8.74
C GLY A 533 13.01 7.81 -9.64
N GLY A 534 12.57 7.54 -10.88
CA GLY A 534 13.43 7.04 -11.97
C GLY A 534 13.79 5.55 -11.90
N ARG A 535 12.95 4.73 -11.26
CA ARG A 535 13.18 3.29 -11.07
C ARG A 535 12.15 2.36 -11.70
N GLN A 536 11.02 2.87 -12.19
CA GLN A 536 9.99 2.03 -12.79
C GLN A 536 10.32 1.69 -14.24
N PRO A 537 10.58 0.42 -14.57
CA PRO A 537 10.66 0.00 -15.96
C PRO A 537 9.27 0.05 -16.58
N ARG A 538 9.13 0.70 -17.73
CA ARG A 538 7.92 0.68 -18.57
C ARG A 538 8.26 0.12 -19.94
N PRO A 539 7.30 -0.44 -20.69
CA PRO A 539 7.53 -0.94 -22.04
C PRO A 539 8.30 0.04 -22.92
N GLU A 540 9.42 -0.43 -23.46
CA GLU A 540 10.20 0.33 -24.43
C GLU A 540 9.54 0.26 -25.80
N GLY A 541 9.46 1.39 -26.50
CA GLY A 541 8.87 1.45 -27.84
C GLY A 541 8.40 2.85 -28.19
N ARG A 542 8.10 3.04 -29.47
CA ARG A 542 7.52 4.29 -29.99
C ARG A 542 6.20 4.08 -30.72
N HIS A 543 5.77 2.83 -30.88
CA HIS A 543 4.55 2.46 -31.55
C HIS A 543 3.98 1.23 -30.86
N PHE A 544 2.73 1.32 -30.43
CA PHE A 544 1.99 0.27 -29.77
C PHE A 544 0.64 0.12 -30.43
N THR A 545 0.24 -1.10 -30.75
CA THR A 545 -1.09 -1.41 -31.30
C THR A 545 -1.88 -2.21 -30.28
N TYR A 546 -3.03 -1.69 -29.89
CA TYR A 546 -3.96 -2.32 -28.96
C TYR A 546 -5.20 -2.82 -29.68
N PHE A 547 -5.76 -3.93 -29.20
CA PHE A 547 -7.02 -4.49 -29.67
C PHE A 547 -8.06 -4.41 -28.53
N THR A 548 -9.35 -4.57 -28.86
CA THR A 548 -10.36 -4.76 -27.81
C THR A 548 -9.99 -5.90 -26.88
N ASP A 549 -10.42 -5.80 -25.62
CA ASP A 549 -10.13 -6.77 -24.56
C ASP A 549 -8.64 -6.86 -24.17
N THR A 550 -7.78 -5.96 -24.67
CA THR A 550 -6.39 -5.80 -24.21
C THR A 550 -6.29 -4.91 -22.96
N GLY A 551 -7.40 -4.30 -22.52
CA GLY A 551 -7.47 -3.34 -21.40
C GLY A 551 -7.19 -3.95 -20.02
N HIS A 552 -7.33 -3.13 -18.98
CA HIS A 552 -6.98 -3.44 -17.59
C HIS A 552 -5.47 -3.62 -17.39
N LEU A 553 -4.70 -2.65 -17.90
CA LEU A 553 -3.24 -2.62 -17.75
C LEU A 553 -2.83 -1.66 -16.62
N TYR A 554 -1.99 -2.15 -15.72
CA TYR A 554 -1.35 -1.34 -14.69
C TYR A 554 -0.35 -0.34 -15.29
N LEU A 555 -0.05 0.74 -14.56
CA LEU A 555 0.91 1.78 -14.97
C LEU A 555 2.26 1.21 -15.45
N SER A 556 2.79 0.18 -14.81
CA SER A 556 4.06 -0.44 -15.19
C SER A 556 4.02 -1.09 -16.57
N LEU A 557 2.83 -1.44 -17.06
CA LEU A 557 2.58 -2.04 -18.36
C LEU A 557 2.19 -1.01 -19.43
N THR A 558 2.04 0.26 -19.06
CA THR A 558 1.73 1.32 -20.03
C THR A 558 3.02 1.94 -20.58
N PRO A 559 3.04 2.33 -21.86
CA PRO A 559 4.17 3.07 -22.42
C PRO A 559 4.39 4.41 -21.72
N ALA A 560 5.63 4.89 -21.71
CA ALA A 560 5.96 6.20 -21.18
C ALA A 560 5.65 7.34 -22.16
N TYR A 561 4.38 7.78 -22.23
CA TYR A 561 3.96 8.87 -23.13
C TYR A 561 3.82 10.24 -22.44
N GLU A 562 3.95 10.32 -21.10
CA GLU A 562 4.00 11.59 -20.39
C GLU A 562 5.24 12.38 -20.80
N ASN A 563 5.12 13.71 -20.85
CA ASN A 563 6.19 14.62 -21.27
C ASN A 563 6.70 14.40 -22.72
N HIS A 564 5.92 13.72 -23.57
CA HIS A 564 6.23 13.52 -24.98
C HIS A 564 5.04 13.93 -25.85
N SER A 565 5.34 14.32 -27.09
CA SER A 565 4.30 14.37 -28.12
C SER A 565 3.88 12.94 -28.45
N HIS A 566 2.59 12.72 -28.67
CA HIS A 566 2.07 11.41 -29.03
C HIS A 566 0.81 11.52 -29.88
N ARG A 567 0.44 10.42 -30.52
CA ARG A 567 -0.76 10.30 -31.32
C ARG A 567 -1.50 9.03 -30.94
N ILE A 568 -2.80 9.15 -30.68
CA ILE A 568 -3.70 8.00 -30.48
C ILE A 568 -4.61 7.92 -31.70
N THR A 569 -4.59 6.81 -32.44
CA THR A 569 -5.41 6.61 -33.63
C THR A 569 -6.28 5.36 -33.47
N ALA A 570 -7.58 5.55 -33.37
CA ALA A 570 -8.55 4.47 -33.30
C ALA A 570 -9.19 4.21 -34.67
N TYR A 571 -9.14 2.96 -35.13
CA TYR A 571 -9.78 2.48 -36.35
C TYR A 571 -11.07 1.77 -35.98
N LEU A 572 -12.21 2.29 -36.44
CA LEU A 572 -13.53 1.92 -35.94
C LEU A 572 -14.45 1.47 -37.07
N ASP A 573 -15.41 0.59 -36.75
CA ASP A 573 -16.61 0.36 -37.56
C ASP A 573 -17.85 0.76 -36.75
N ILE A 574 -18.62 1.72 -37.28
CA ILE A 574 -19.75 2.33 -36.59
C ILE A 574 -21.06 1.69 -37.07
N PRO A 575 -21.88 1.13 -36.16
CA PRO A 575 -23.18 0.58 -36.51
C PRO A 575 -24.14 1.62 -37.11
N ARG A 576 -25.22 1.13 -37.74
CA ARG A 576 -26.24 2.00 -38.36
C ARG A 576 -26.88 2.98 -37.38
N ASP A 577 -27.04 2.56 -36.12
CA ASP A 577 -27.68 3.35 -35.08
C ASP A 577 -26.67 4.24 -34.30
N GLY A 578 -25.41 4.29 -34.75
CA GLY A 578 -24.31 5.01 -34.09
C GLY A 578 -23.57 4.14 -33.06
N ALA A 579 -22.61 4.76 -32.37
CA ALA A 579 -21.85 4.11 -31.30
C ALA A 579 -21.60 5.07 -30.13
N ASN A 580 -21.46 4.51 -28.92
CA ASN A 580 -21.02 5.21 -27.72
C ASN A 580 -19.97 4.35 -27.00
N GLY A 581 -19.25 4.93 -26.06
CA GLY A 581 -18.34 4.22 -25.17
C GLY A 581 -16.89 4.66 -25.31
N VAL A 582 -16.04 4.18 -24.41
CA VAL A 582 -14.62 4.53 -24.35
C VAL A 582 -13.85 3.83 -25.46
N LEU A 583 -12.91 4.55 -26.07
CA LEU A 583 -11.94 3.97 -26.99
C LEU A 583 -10.65 3.62 -26.23
N MET A 584 -10.15 4.59 -25.45
CA MET A 584 -8.95 4.45 -24.63
C MET A 584 -9.06 5.37 -23.41
N ALA A 585 -8.72 4.88 -22.22
CA ALA A 585 -8.64 5.66 -21.00
C ALA A 585 -7.35 5.30 -20.23
N ASP A 586 -6.79 6.28 -19.53
CA ASP A 586 -5.72 6.07 -18.54
C ASP A 586 -5.95 7.00 -17.35
N GLY A 587 -6.03 6.39 -16.17
CA GLY A 587 -6.19 7.06 -14.90
C GLY A 587 -7.65 7.15 -14.47
N SER A 588 -7.94 8.10 -13.58
CA SER A 588 -9.21 8.15 -12.86
C SER A 588 -9.93 9.49 -12.99
N LYS A 589 -11.13 9.56 -12.40
CA LYS A 589 -11.82 10.84 -12.10
C LYS A 589 -10.92 11.82 -11.34
N ASN A 590 -9.89 11.36 -10.64
CA ASN A 590 -8.98 12.20 -9.86
C ASN A 590 -7.74 12.64 -10.66
N GLY A 591 -7.53 12.15 -11.87
CA GLY A 591 -6.47 12.57 -12.79
C GLY A 591 -6.29 11.53 -13.89
N GLY A 592 -6.22 11.95 -15.15
CA GLY A 592 -6.20 11.00 -16.27
C GLY A 592 -6.52 11.65 -17.62
N PHE A 593 -6.66 10.81 -18.66
CA PHE A 593 -7.37 11.19 -19.88
C PHE A 593 -8.30 10.08 -20.39
N SER A 594 -9.25 10.44 -21.24
CA SER A 594 -10.04 9.47 -21.98
C SER A 594 -10.42 9.99 -23.37
N LEU A 595 -10.27 9.12 -24.37
CA LEU A 595 -10.81 9.27 -25.72
C LEU A 595 -12.03 8.34 -25.85
N PHE A 596 -13.20 8.90 -26.13
CA PHE A 596 -14.47 8.16 -26.11
C PHE A 596 -15.50 8.74 -27.10
N LEU A 597 -16.58 8.01 -27.33
CA LEU A 597 -17.75 8.47 -28.07
C LEU A 597 -18.92 8.71 -27.10
N LYS A 598 -19.47 9.93 -27.11
CA LYS A 598 -20.69 10.28 -26.40
C LYS A 598 -21.69 10.89 -27.38
N ASP A 599 -22.88 10.33 -27.43
CA ASP A 599 -23.91 10.62 -28.44
C ASP A 599 -23.37 10.50 -29.87
N GLY A 600 -22.54 9.49 -30.13
CA GLY A 600 -21.87 9.28 -31.43
C GLY A 600 -20.72 10.24 -31.74
N ARG A 601 -20.38 11.17 -30.83
CA ARG A 601 -19.37 12.21 -31.07
C ARG A 601 -18.04 11.83 -30.44
N PRO A 602 -16.96 11.74 -31.23
CA PRO A 602 -15.62 11.62 -30.70
C PRO A 602 -15.33 12.76 -29.74
N THR A 603 -14.88 12.40 -28.54
CA THR A 603 -14.65 13.31 -27.42
C THR A 603 -13.37 12.90 -26.70
N TYR A 604 -12.56 13.88 -26.36
CA TYR A 604 -11.33 13.71 -25.58
C TYR A 604 -11.39 14.58 -24.34
N THR A 605 -11.20 13.97 -23.17
CA THR A 605 -11.09 14.66 -21.89
C THR A 605 -9.69 14.47 -21.33
N TYR A 606 -9.04 15.57 -20.94
CA TYR A 606 -7.82 15.57 -20.15
C TYR A 606 -8.12 16.17 -18.77
N ASN A 607 -8.00 15.34 -17.74
CA ASN A 607 -8.28 15.68 -16.36
C ASN A 607 -6.96 15.93 -15.61
N TYR A 608 -6.55 17.20 -15.53
CA TYR A 608 -5.39 17.59 -14.74
C TYR A 608 -5.80 17.74 -13.27
N PHE A 609 -5.92 16.60 -12.61
CA PHE A 609 -6.19 16.44 -11.19
C PHE A 609 -7.41 17.21 -10.65
N LYS A 610 -8.50 17.29 -11.45
CA LYS A 610 -9.71 18.11 -11.23
C LYS A 610 -9.49 19.62 -11.13
N ARG A 611 -8.24 20.10 -11.18
CA ARG A 611 -7.93 21.54 -11.20
C ARG A 611 -8.32 22.17 -12.52
N ARG A 612 -8.11 21.40 -13.59
CA ARG A 612 -8.54 21.75 -14.93
C ARG A 612 -8.95 20.48 -15.65
N VAL A 613 -10.20 20.46 -16.09
CA VAL A 613 -10.71 19.42 -16.99
C VAL A 613 -10.91 20.09 -18.34
N THR A 614 -10.15 19.64 -19.34
CA THR A 614 -10.26 20.12 -20.71
C THR A 614 -10.94 19.05 -21.55
N THR A 615 -12.08 19.40 -22.15
CA THR A 615 -12.84 18.47 -23.00
C THR A 615 -12.97 19.04 -24.41
N LEU A 616 -12.57 18.26 -25.40
CA LEU A 616 -12.77 18.53 -26.82
C LEU A 616 -13.79 17.53 -27.37
N SER A 617 -14.79 18.00 -28.11
CA SER A 617 -15.78 17.11 -28.73
C SER A 617 -16.03 17.51 -30.17
N SER A 618 -16.21 16.50 -31.03
CA SER A 618 -16.61 16.70 -32.42
C SER A 618 -17.97 17.39 -32.50
N PRO A 619 -18.13 18.41 -33.37
CA PRO A 619 -19.41 19.08 -33.58
C PRO A 619 -20.43 18.20 -34.33
N GLN A 620 -20.02 17.06 -34.87
CA GLN A 620 -20.89 16.10 -35.55
C GLN A 620 -20.65 14.67 -35.05
N PRO A 621 -21.70 13.83 -34.98
CA PRO A 621 -21.53 12.40 -34.73
C PRO A 621 -20.84 11.71 -35.91
N LEU A 622 -20.18 10.58 -35.64
CA LEU A 622 -19.67 9.71 -36.70
C LEU A 622 -20.81 9.17 -37.56
N GLN A 623 -20.54 9.00 -38.85
CA GLN A 623 -21.46 8.33 -39.77
C GLN A 623 -21.29 6.81 -39.68
N PRO A 624 -22.34 6.02 -39.96
CA PRO A 624 -22.21 4.57 -40.02
C PRO A 624 -21.13 4.09 -41.00
N GLY A 625 -20.47 2.99 -40.65
CA GLY A 625 -19.36 2.38 -41.38
C GLY A 625 -18.00 2.74 -40.81
N ARG A 626 -16.96 2.52 -41.62
CA ARG A 626 -15.56 2.73 -41.20
C ARG A 626 -15.27 4.19 -40.88
N ALA A 627 -14.65 4.41 -39.74
CA ALA A 627 -14.18 5.70 -39.29
C ALA A 627 -12.79 5.61 -38.67
N LYS A 628 -12.02 6.69 -38.80
CA LYS A 628 -10.73 6.87 -38.12
C LYS A 628 -10.83 8.08 -37.20
N VAL A 629 -10.58 7.88 -35.91
CA VAL A 629 -10.51 8.96 -34.91
C VAL A 629 -9.07 9.09 -34.45
N THR A 630 -8.49 10.29 -34.58
CA THR A 630 -7.10 10.54 -34.17
C THR A 630 -7.05 11.68 -33.18
N LEU A 631 -6.39 11.47 -32.05
CA LEU A 631 -5.92 12.53 -31.16
C LEU A 631 -4.45 12.80 -31.46
N GLU A 632 -4.11 14.04 -31.78
CA GLU A 632 -2.74 14.53 -31.82
C GLU A 632 -2.45 15.32 -30.55
N PHE A 633 -1.40 14.93 -29.83
CA PHE A 633 -0.91 15.59 -28.63
C PHE A 633 0.49 16.14 -28.91
N ALA A 634 0.59 17.45 -29.17
CA ALA A 634 1.85 18.13 -29.47
C ALA A 634 2.38 18.82 -28.20
N TYR A 635 3.31 18.17 -27.52
CA TYR A 635 3.94 18.66 -26.29
C TYR A 635 4.94 19.80 -26.55
N ASP A 636 5.09 20.74 -25.62
CA ASP A 636 5.95 21.92 -25.78
C ASP A 636 7.49 21.64 -25.72
N GLY A 637 7.90 20.39 -25.87
CA GLY A 637 9.30 19.96 -25.91
C GLY A 637 9.97 19.82 -24.54
N LEU A 638 11.31 19.88 -24.49
CA LEU A 638 12.15 19.43 -23.36
C LEU A 638 11.72 19.94 -21.96
N GLY A 639 11.58 19.05 -20.98
CA GLY A 639 11.21 19.36 -19.60
C GLY A 639 9.99 18.56 -19.13
N SER A 640 9.61 18.65 -17.86
CA SER A 640 8.47 17.91 -17.31
C SER A 640 7.23 18.77 -17.06
N GLY A 641 6.06 18.24 -17.41
CA GLY A 641 4.73 18.81 -17.13
C GLY A 641 4.43 20.11 -17.86
N LYS A 642 5.04 20.35 -19.03
CA LYS A 642 4.75 21.52 -19.87
C LYS A 642 3.38 21.41 -20.54
N GLY A 643 2.97 22.46 -21.25
CA GLY A 643 1.74 22.45 -22.00
C GLY A 643 1.79 21.56 -23.24
N ALA A 644 0.63 21.40 -23.87
CA ALA A 644 0.48 20.71 -25.14
C ALA A 644 -0.66 21.32 -25.97
N ASN A 645 -0.50 21.34 -27.28
CA ASN A 645 -1.62 21.55 -28.21
C ASN A 645 -2.26 20.19 -28.48
N ILE A 646 -3.59 20.13 -28.37
CA ILE A 646 -4.36 18.92 -28.63
C ILE A 646 -5.29 19.14 -29.81
N THR A 647 -5.29 18.22 -30.77
CA THR A 647 -6.16 18.26 -31.96
C THR A 647 -6.87 16.93 -32.10
N LEU A 648 -8.19 16.96 -32.24
CA LEU A 648 -9.01 15.80 -32.54
C LEU A 648 -9.37 15.81 -34.03
N LEU A 649 -9.13 14.69 -34.69
CA LEU A 649 -9.40 14.50 -36.12
C LEU A 649 -10.38 13.34 -36.33
N VAL A 650 -11.23 13.49 -37.34
CA VAL A 650 -12.07 12.42 -37.88
C VAL A 650 -11.75 12.25 -39.35
N ASN A 651 -11.34 11.06 -39.76
CA ASN A 651 -10.93 10.74 -41.13
C ASN A 651 -9.93 11.78 -41.69
N ASP A 652 -8.86 12.04 -40.92
CA ASP A 652 -7.77 12.97 -41.25
C ASP A 652 -8.17 14.46 -41.33
N LYS A 653 -9.38 14.82 -40.88
CA LYS A 653 -9.84 16.21 -40.84
C LYS A 653 -9.96 16.69 -39.40
N PRO A 654 -9.33 17.81 -39.01
CA PRO A 654 -9.53 18.40 -37.69
C PRO A 654 -10.99 18.75 -37.44
N VAL A 655 -11.52 18.30 -36.30
CA VAL A 655 -12.90 18.56 -35.88
C VAL A 655 -12.97 19.37 -34.58
N ALA A 656 -11.94 19.30 -33.75
CA ALA A 656 -11.79 20.11 -32.54
C ALA A 656 -10.30 20.30 -32.21
N ALA A 657 -9.95 21.39 -31.53
CA ALA A 657 -8.60 21.65 -31.07
C ALA A 657 -8.63 22.45 -29.76
N GLY A 658 -7.57 22.35 -28.98
CA GLY A 658 -7.46 23.03 -27.69
C GLY A 658 -6.02 23.11 -27.21
N ARG A 659 -5.85 23.78 -26.07
CA ARG A 659 -4.57 23.99 -25.41
C ARG A 659 -4.62 23.47 -23.98
N LEU A 660 -3.68 22.60 -23.64
CA LEU A 660 -3.33 22.31 -22.26
C LEU A 660 -2.17 23.24 -21.88
N PRO A 661 -2.31 24.09 -20.85
CA PRO A 661 -1.19 24.95 -20.43
C PRO A 661 -0.14 24.19 -19.62
N GLU A 662 -0.49 23.01 -19.11
CA GLU A 662 0.34 22.12 -18.30
C GLU A 662 -0.20 20.69 -18.39
N THR A 663 0.65 19.71 -18.09
CA THR A 663 0.37 18.27 -18.20
C THR A 663 0.96 17.52 -17.00
N VAL A 664 0.54 16.27 -16.84
CA VAL A 664 1.03 15.37 -15.79
C VAL A 664 2.52 15.04 -15.99
N LYS A 665 3.26 15.02 -14.87
CA LYS A 665 4.73 14.91 -14.88
C LYS A 665 5.24 13.48 -14.71
N MET A 666 4.58 12.69 -13.86
CA MET A 666 5.06 11.37 -13.44
C MET A 666 4.08 10.27 -13.82
N ALA A 667 2.85 10.32 -13.29
CA ALA A 667 1.82 9.30 -13.53
C ALA A 667 0.42 9.88 -13.27
N PHE A 668 -0.60 9.35 -13.97
CA PHE A 668 -2.01 9.75 -13.75
C PHE A 668 -2.60 9.12 -12.49
N SER A 669 -2.40 7.81 -12.32
CA SER A 669 -2.87 7.02 -11.18
C SER A 669 -1.89 5.89 -10.88
N PHE A 670 -1.83 5.49 -9.60
CA PHE A 670 -1.24 4.20 -9.17
C PHE A 670 -2.32 3.16 -8.84
N GLU A 671 -3.57 3.62 -8.72
CA GLU A 671 -4.73 2.89 -8.23
C GLU A 671 -5.81 2.62 -9.30
N ASP A 672 -5.54 2.95 -10.56
CA ASP A 672 -6.49 2.89 -11.68
C ASP A 672 -5.80 2.34 -12.95
N THR A 673 -6.59 2.03 -13.98
CA THR A 673 -6.17 1.22 -15.12
C THR A 673 -5.95 2.03 -16.41
N PHE A 674 -5.22 1.41 -17.33
CA PHE A 674 -5.21 1.75 -18.74
C PHE A 674 -6.12 0.77 -19.48
N ASP A 675 -7.21 1.30 -20.04
CA ASP A 675 -8.29 0.51 -20.63
C ASP A 675 -8.48 0.82 -22.12
N ILE A 676 -8.89 -0.21 -22.87
CA ILE A 676 -9.15 -0.16 -24.31
C ILE A 676 -10.55 -0.71 -24.57
N GLY A 677 -11.43 0.14 -25.13
CA GLY A 677 -12.82 -0.22 -25.44
C GLY A 677 -13.82 -0.02 -24.30
N GLU A 678 -13.36 0.28 -23.09
CA GLU A 678 -14.15 0.58 -21.89
C GLU A 678 -13.30 1.37 -20.88
N ASP A 679 -13.87 1.78 -19.74
CA ASP A 679 -13.19 2.34 -18.56
C ASP A 679 -13.82 1.67 -17.34
N THR A 680 -13.25 0.55 -16.90
CA THR A 680 -13.84 -0.39 -15.94
C THR A 680 -13.79 0.10 -14.49
N ALA A 681 -12.84 0.98 -14.18
CA ALA A 681 -12.60 1.50 -12.84
C ALA A 681 -13.29 2.85 -12.64
N SER A 682 -12.57 3.91 -12.29
CA SER A 682 -13.19 5.20 -11.97
C SER A 682 -13.19 6.16 -13.17
N PRO A 683 -14.36 6.66 -13.63
CA PRO A 683 -14.46 7.32 -14.92
C PRO A 683 -13.59 8.59 -15.02
N VAL A 684 -12.77 8.69 -16.06
CA VAL A 684 -11.97 9.91 -16.30
C VAL A 684 -12.81 11.06 -16.89
N GLY A 685 -13.73 10.71 -17.79
CA GLY A 685 -14.55 11.63 -18.55
C GLY A 685 -15.97 11.82 -17.99
N ASP A 686 -16.79 12.54 -18.75
CA ASP A 686 -18.22 12.74 -18.44
C ASP A 686 -19.05 11.55 -18.95
N TYR A 687 -18.91 10.39 -18.28
CA TYR A 687 -19.67 9.17 -18.49
C TYR A 687 -19.69 8.31 -17.21
N GLU A 688 -20.45 7.22 -17.20
CA GLU A 688 -20.46 6.24 -16.11
C GLU A 688 -19.75 4.96 -16.53
N SER A 689 -18.70 4.57 -15.80
CA SER A 689 -18.01 3.28 -15.96
C SER A 689 -18.99 2.08 -15.84
N PRO A 690 -18.84 1.02 -16.66
CA PRO A 690 -17.70 0.76 -17.55
C PRO A 690 -17.72 1.51 -18.90
N PHE A 691 -18.82 2.17 -19.25
CA PHE A 691 -19.06 2.84 -20.54
C PHE A 691 -18.49 2.10 -21.78
N PRO A 692 -18.88 0.83 -22.01
CA PRO A 692 -18.27 -0.01 -23.04
C PRO A 692 -18.61 0.47 -24.45
N PHE A 693 -17.65 0.33 -25.37
CA PHE A 693 -17.81 0.72 -26.76
C PHE A 693 -18.83 -0.17 -27.49
N THR A 694 -19.87 0.46 -28.04
CA THR A 694 -20.97 -0.24 -28.71
C THR A 694 -20.75 -0.45 -30.21
N GLY A 695 -19.62 0.00 -30.75
CA GLY A 695 -19.18 -0.29 -32.12
C GLY A 695 -18.13 -1.39 -32.15
N THR A 696 -17.33 -1.46 -33.22
CA THR A 696 -16.15 -2.33 -33.28
C THR A 696 -14.88 -1.48 -33.36
N ILE A 697 -13.90 -1.76 -32.52
CA ILE A 697 -12.54 -1.24 -32.64
C ILE A 697 -11.74 -2.27 -33.43
N GLU A 698 -11.26 -1.92 -34.63
CA GLU A 698 -10.36 -2.78 -35.38
C GLU A 698 -8.98 -2.85 -34.68
N HIS A 699 -8.47 -1.71 -34.23
CA HIS A 699 -7.30 -1.53 -33.36
C HIS A 699 -7.14 -0.05 -32.97
N ILE A 700 -6.29 0.22 -31.99
CA ILE A 700 -5.82 1.55 -31.61
C ILE A 700 -4.30 1.59 -31.67
N ASP A 701 -3.75 2.54 -32.43
CA ASP A 701 -2.32 2.81 -32.46
C ASP A 701 -1.97 3.98 -31.52
N LEU A 702 -0.95 3.78 -30.68
CA LEU A 702 -0.30 4.81 -29.88
C LEU A 702 1.13 5.03 -30.39
N ASP A 703 1.36 6.17 -31.04
CA ASP A 703 2.66 6.61 -31.50
C ASP A 703 3.26 7.64 -30.52
N ILE A 704 4.50 7.43 -30.07
CA ILE A 704 5.19 8.32 -29.13
C ILE A 704 6.43 8.91 -29.81
N GLU A 705 6.53 10.24 -29.81
CA GLU A 705 7.67 10.95 -30.37
C GLU A 705 8.89 10.91 -29.42
N PRO A 706 10.13 11.05 -29.97
CA PRO A 706 11.37 10.96 -29.20
C PRO A 706 11.58 12.02 -28.12
#